data_AF-A0A9W6Z7L0-F1
#
_entry.id   AF-A0A9W6Z7L0-F1
#
_cell.length_a   1.000
_cell.length_b   1.000
_cell.length_c   1.000
_cell.angle_alpha   90.00
_cell.angle_beta   90.00
_cell.angle_gamma   90.00
#
_symmetry.space_group_name_H-M   'P 1'
#
loop_
_entity.id
_entity.type
_entity.pdbx_description
1 polymer ?
#
loop_
_entity_poly.entity_id
_entity_poly.type
_entity_poly.pdbx_seq_one_letter_code
_entity_poly.pdbx_strand_id
1 'polypeptide(L)'
;MAFSQLNLTLENIVLPIIKSSFNGINLENLVHEKLLLAIRSYSCILSDYQNEERPPFPTDDVIQSSLDPMEFCNTETQDIFEKSASNAAVHTEVSAIFTKLLFLLDSQCSSKVLENSTSGAVGAGTPNTPISPTSTLTPTLPLKQLSFYFHNEDNTYKLLEVFGTIISSVTWFAKSTSSPSGGSGSGTVKGPSAYNKIVELLVKNCVHEDENISSFCIDNLKILVTKNNPNVIMTSFVRIAFFLNEKANGALNHEYLSSNEYIKLLEIYVELLQSWLDSLTETSKASVETPNEMYNVNHEFVQKEIHESKTFEELDLKSMANMIDEVEGNGLFFLFSHDFRVRFLGSQILRIVAQFDEVIYYLTTDSDGGSTFTSSQSRMPNELMLTSTNGTTGANGSSASGGSGNDSEFRKSHNRMPSKFVADVGTRIIQVLESLDFFAFVGSKKAVLSEAESKRLARLQHKQRKDTVIRLAESNHGVDAALWFKIFEEVLEKLVAQCPMAIAVARSHSCIRLVQLYNQVVALSSSGTSSGGTGNSLIWDYMLFLKVSCASLTSTSQQRVHIPTIQSNTLSPSTVYSPLSKTHGRKKSQQLFTVQHQKITSAMSIFKMVVPLLTTANGKLKDALVEGLSCLNINIFESFLESVEPMMDKWKFEILQD
;
A
#
# COMPACT_ATOMS: atom_id res chain seq x y z
N MET A 1 18.50 -31.63 -24.71
CA MET A 1 18.72 -30.75 -25.88
C MET A 1 18.79 -29.28 -25.47
N ALA A 2 17.87 -28.77 -24.64
CA ALA A 2 17.89 -27.38 -24.17
C ALA A 2 19.23 -26.96 -23.53
N PHE A 3 19.75 -27.75 -22.59
CA PHE A 3 21.04 -27.49 -21.93
C PHE A 3 22.23 -27.41 -22.90
N SER A 4 22.24 -28.22 -23.96
CA SER A 4 23.35 -28.28 -24.93
C SER A 4 23.20 -27.32 -26.11
N GLN A 5 21.96 -26.99 -26.50
CA GLN A 5 21.61 -26.20 -27.69
C GLN A 5 20.35 -25.38 -27.39
N LEU A 6 20.51 -24.37 -26.54
CA LEU A 6 19.39 -23.54 -26.05
C LEU A 6 18.67 -22.82 -27.18
N ASN A 7 19.42 -22.15 -28.06
CA ASN A 7 18.87 -21.37 -29.17
C ASN A 7 17.97 -22.22 -30.08
N LEU A 8 18.49 -23.38 -30.51
CA LEU A 8 17.77 -24.30 -31.38
C LEU A 8 16.47 -24.78 -30.73
N THR A 9 16.51 -25.06 -29.43
CA THR A 9 15.34 -25.54 -28.67
C THR A 9 14.29 -24.44 -28.52
N LEU A 10 14.69 -23.22 -28.16
CA LEU A 10 13.75 -22.11 -28.02
C LEU A 10 13.11 -21.72 -29.36
N GLU A 11 13.92 -21.60 -30.42
CA GLU A 11 13.47 -21.13 -31.74
C GLU A 11 12.66 -22.19 -32.51
N ASN A 12 13.07 -23.46 -32.48
CA ASN A 12 12.48 -24.49 -33.35
C ASN A 12 11.48 -25.42 -32.64
N ILE A 13 11.46 -25.43 -31.30
CA ILE A 13 10.56 -26.30 -30.53
C ILE A 13 9.58 -25.46 -29.71
N VAL A 14 10.06 -24.64 -28.77
CA VAL A 14 9.20 -23.93 -27.82
C VAL A 14 8.34 -22.88 -28.53
N LEU A 15 8.95 -21.99 -29.30
CA LEU A 15 8.24 -20.90 -29.98
C LEU A 15 7.17 -21.40 -30.98
N PRO A 16 7.42 -22.43 -31.83
CA PRO A 16 6.39 -23.00 -32.71
C PRO A 16 5.25 -23.68 -31.95
N ILE A 17 5.54 -24.36 -30.83
CA ILE A 17 4.48 -24.96 -29.99
C ILE A 17 3.58 -23.86 -29.43
N ILE A 18 4.15 -22.77 -28.92
CA ILE A 18 3.39 -21.63 -28.40
C ILE A 18 2.51 -21.01 -29.50
N LYS A 19 3.10 -20.69 -30.67
CA LYS A 19 2.38 -20.07 -31.80
C LYS A 19 1.30 -20.97 -32.41
N SER A 20 1.50 -22.29 -32.40
CA SER A 20 0.47 -23.25 -32.86
C SER A 20 -0.64 -23.46 -31.85
N SER A 21 -0.40 -23.16 -30.57
CA SER A 21 -1.37 -23.33 -29.48
C SER A 21 -2.16 -22.06 -29.19
N PHE A 22 -1.61 -20.88 -29.51
CA PHE A 22 -2.24 -19.58 -29.31
C PHE A 22 -1.99 -18.66 -30.51
N ASN A 23 -3.07 -18.15 -31.10
CA ASN A 23 -3.04 -17.34 -32.32
C ASN A 23 -2.60 -15.88 -32.10
N GLY A 24 -2.40 -15.44 -30.85
CA GLY A 24 -1.93 -14.10 -30.52
C GLY A 24 -3.00 -13.00 -30.46
N ILE A 25 -4.27 -13.32 -30.76
CA ILE A 25 -5.34 -12.33 -30.93
C ILE A 25 -6.54 -12.62 -30.02
N ASN A 26 -6.99 -13.88 -29.93
CA ASN A 26 -8.14 -14.27 -29.11
C ASN A 26 -7.90 -15.61 -28.41
N LEU A 27 -8.77 -15.97 -27.47
CA LEU A 27 -8.71 -17.24 -26.73
C LEU A 27 -9.48 -18.37 -27.44
N GLU A 28 -9.92 -18.16 -28.69
CA GLU A 28 -10.66 -19.17 -29.45
C GLU A 28 -9.69 -20.22 -30.01
N ASN A 29 -10.05 -21.50 -29.90
CA ASN A 29 -9.25 -22.64 -30.35
C ASN A 29 -7.90 -22.83 -29.63
N LEU A 30 -7.82 -22.43 -28.36
CA LEU A 30 -6.64 -22.71 -27.53
C LEU A 30 -6.40 -24.22 -27.37
N VAL A 31 -5.15 -24.64 -27.61
CA VAL A 31 -4.71 -25.99 -27.29
C VAL A 31 -4.08 -25.98 -25.89
N HIS A 32 -4.95 -26.04 -24.87
CA HIS A 32 -4.60 -25.91 -23.45
C HIS A 32 -3.41 -26.78 -23.02
N GLU A 33 -3.44 -28.08 -23.31
CA GLU A 33 -2.37 -29.05 -22.94
C GLU A 33 -0.99 -28.67 -23.51
N LYS A 34 -0.94 -28.27 -24.79
CA LYS A 34 0.32 -27.89 -25.44
C LYS A 34 0.85 -26.58 -24.86
N LEU A 35 -0.05 -25.66 -24.55
CA LEU A 35 0.31 -24.37 -23.98
C LEU A 35 0.81 -24.51 -22.54
N LEU A 36 0.13 -25.32 -21.73
CA LEU A 36 0.54 -25.67 -20.37
C LEU A 36 1.96 -26.26 -20.36
N LEU A 37 2.17 -27.28 -21.19
CA LEU A 37 3.46 -27.94 -21.33
C LEU A 37 4.54 -26.97 -21.80
N ALA A 38 4.23 -26.11 -22.79
CA ALA A 38 5.18 -25.14 -23.32
C ALA A 38 5.59 -24.08 -22.27
N ILE A 39 4.65 -23.54 -21.49
CA ILE A 39 4.94 -22.52 -20.46
C ILE A 39 5.80 -23.12 -19.33
N ARG A 40 5.43 -24.30 -18.82
CA ARG A 40 6.19 -24.98 -17.77
C ARG A 40 7.59 -25.36 -18.25
N SER A 41 7.68 -26.00 -19.42
CA SER A 41 8.98 -26.38 -20.01
C SER A 41 9.87 -25.17 -20.26
N TYR A 42 9.29 -24.05 -20.71
CA TYR A 42 10.03 -22.81 -20.91
C TYR A 42 10.61 -22.27 -19.60
N SER A 43 9.83 -22.27 -18.52
CA SER A 43 10.28 -21.79 -17.20
C SER A 43 11.41 -22.67 -16.65
N CYS A 44 11.27 -24.00 -16.74
CA CYS A 44 12.34 -24.93 -16.34
C CYS A 44 13.62 -24.73 -17.17
N ILE A 45 13.50 -24.62 -18.50
CA ILE A 45 14.66 -24.40 -19.39
C ILE A 45 15.42 -23.12 -19.03
N LEU A 46 14.69 -22.03 -18.71
CA LEU A 46 15.33 -20.78 -18.31
C LEU A 46 15.97 -20.88 -16.93
N SER A 47 15.33 -21.58 -15.98
CA SER A 47 15.89 -21.82 -14.65
C SER A 47 17.18 -22.64 -14.72
N ASP A 48 17.19 -23.75 -15.47
CA ASP A 48 18.37 -24.59 -15.69
C ASP A 48 19.51 -23.79 -16.33
N TYR A 49 19.17 -22.93 -17.31
CA TYR A 49 20.16 -22.10 -17.98
C TYR A 49 20.75 -21.04 -17.04
N GLN A 50 19.92 -20.42 -16.20
CA GLN A 50 20.35 -19.39 -15.26
C GLN A 50 21.25 -19.96 -14.15
N ASN A 51 20.94 -21.14 -13.63
CA ASN A 51 21.74 -21.80 -12.59
C ASN A 51 22.97 -22.55 -13.14
N GLU A 52 23.15 -22.60 -14.47
CA GLU A 52 24.13 -23.44 -15.17
C GLU A 52 24.06 -24.94 -14.80
N GLU A 53 22.91 -25.38 -14.28
CA GLU A 53 22.71 -26.75 -13.81
C GLU A 53 22.19 -27.64 -14.93
N ARG A 54 22.78 -28.83 -15.05
CA ARG A 54 22.28 -29.83 -15.99
C ARG A 54 21.02 -30.47 -15.41
N PRO A 55 19.90 -30.51 -16.14
CA PRO A 55 18.67 -31.10 -15.63
C PRO A 55 18.88 -32.57 -15.25
N PRO A 56 18.33 -33.01 -14.10
CA PRO A 56 18.41 -34.38 -13.65
C PRO A 56 17.70 -35.33 -14.63
N PHE A 57 18.07 -36.61 -14.58
CA PHE A 57 17.36 -37.62 -15.35
C PHE A 57 15.91 -37.73 -14.83
N PRO A 58 14.89 -37.79 -15.69
CA PRO A 58 13.49 -37.82 -15.28
C PRO A 58 13.15 -39.15 -14.61
N THR A 59 13.27 -39.19 -13.28
CA THR A 59 12.72 -40.24 -12.41
C THR A 59 11.40 -39.76 -11.82
N ASP A 60 10.58 -40.70 -11.30
CA ASP A 60 9.30 -40.36 -10.69
C ASP A 60 9.44 -39.35 -9.55
N ASP A 61 10.50 -39.47 -8.74
CA ASP A 61 10.81 -38.51 -7.66
C ASP A 61 11.13 -37.11 -8.20
N VAL A 62 11.89 -37.01 -9.31
CA VAL A 62 12.25 -35.74 -9.97
C VAL A 62 11.02 -35.10 -10.61
N ILE A 63 10.15 -35.91 -11.22
CA ILE A 63 8.90 -35.43 -11.79
C ILE A 63 7.99 -34.90 -10.68
N GLN A 64 7.94 -35.58 -9.54
CA GLN A 64 7.10 -35.19 -8.42
C GLN A 64 7.62 -33.93 -7.71
N SER A 65 8.95 -33.74 -7.61
CA SER A 65 9.52 -32.51 -7.07
C SER A 65 9.27 -31.32 -7.98
N SER A 66 9.35 -31.50 -9.30
CA SER A 66 9.14 -30.44 -10.31
C SER A 66 7.66 -30.07 -10.59
N LEU A 67 6.73 -30.56 -9.76
CA LEU A 67 5.31 -30.20 -9.86
C LEU A 67 5.00 -28.81 -9.30
N ASP A 68 5.83 -28.26 -8.41
CA ASP A 68 5.64 -26.90 -7.90
C ASP A 68 6.03 -25.88 -8.98
N PRO A 69 5.07 -25.14 -9.56
CA PRO A 69 5.37 -24.21 -10.64
C PRO A 69 6.21 -23.00 -10.19
N MET A 70 6.29 -22.74 -8.87
CA MET A 70 7.01 -21.60 -8.31
C MET A 70 8.51 -21.89 -8.07
N GLU A 71 8.92 -23.17 -8.07
CA GLU A 71 10.33 -23.58 -7.91
C GLU A 71 11.23 -23.04 -9.03
N PHE A 72 10.68 -22.91 -10.24
CA PHE A 72 11.41 -22.46 -11.43
C PHE A 72 11.20 -20.98 -11.75
N CYS A 73 10.85 -20.16 -10.77
CA CYS A 73 10.70 -18.73 -10.97
C CYS A 73 12.05 -18.00 -11.00
N ASN A 74 12.13 -16.92 -11.75
CA ASN A 74 13.35 -16.13 -11.81
C ASN A 74 13.44 -15.21 -10.59
N THR A 75 14.41 -15.45 -9.72
CA THR A 75 14.69 -14.66 -8.51
C THR A 75 15.80 -13.61 -8.70
N GLU A 76 16.63 -13.71 -9.74
CA GLU A 76 17.76 -12.79 -9.93
C GLU A 76 17.39 -11.52 -10.71
N THR A 77 18.22 -10.48 -10.54
CA THR A 77 18.01 -9.16 -11.16
C THR A 77 18.69 -8.97 -12.51
N GLN A 78 19.56 -9.90 -12.93
CA GLN A 78 20.33 -9.76 -14.16
C GLN A 78 19.50 -10.12 -15.41
N ASP A 79 19.87 -9.52 -16.54
CA ASP A 79 19.29 -9.90 -17.83
C ASP A 79 19.79 -11.31 -18.20
N ILE A 80 18.85 -12.25 -18.38
CA ILE A 80 19.12 -13.67 -18.67
C ILE A 80 20.01 -13.87 -19.92
N PHE A 81 19.88 -12.98 -20.90
CA PHE A 81 20.62 -13.06 -22.15
C PHE A 81 21.30 -11.73 -22.45
N GLU A 82 22.51 -11.80 -23.00
CA GLU A 82 23.15 -10.63 -23.61
C GLU A 82 22.25 -10.05 -24.71
N LYS A 83 22.13 -8.72 -24.75
CA LYS A 83 21.20 -8.01 -25.65
C LYS A 83 21.45 -8.27 -27.15
N SER A 84 22.64 -8.71 -27.51
CA SER A 84 23.04 -9.06 -28.88
C SER A 84 22.80 -10.53 -29.25
N ALA A 85 22.45 -11.40 -28.28
CA ALA A 85 22.26 -12.81 -28.53
C ALA A 85 20.94 -13.11 -29.27
N SER A 86 20.97 -14.07 -30.20
CA SER A 86 19.75 -14.56 -30.86
C SER A 86 18.70 -15.09 -29.85
N ASN A 87 19.17 -15.65 -28.72
CA ASN A 87 18.30 -16.08 -27.61
C ASN A 87 17.48 -14.93 -27.02
N ALA A 88 18.05 -13.72 -26.93
CA ALA A 88 17.37 -12.55 -26.40
C ALA A 88 16.19 -12.13 -27.30
N ALA A 89 16.33 -12.27 -28.62
CA ALA A 89 15.26 -11.98 -29.57
C ALA A 89 14.09 -12.97 -29.41
N VAL A 90 14.39 -14.27 -29.33
CA VAL A 90 13.38 -15.32 -29.11
C VAL A 90 12.67 -15.13 -27.76
N HIS A 91 13.43 -14.86 -26.69
CA HIS A 91 12.89 -14.58 -25.36
C HIS A 91 11.98 -13.34 -25.35
N THR A 92 12.35 -12.28 -26.08
CA THR A 92 11.52 -11.07 -26.22
C THR A 92 10.21 -11.38 -26.94
N GLU A 93 10.25 -12.21 -27.98
CA GLU A 93 9.05 -12.63 -28.70
C GLU A 93 8.13 -13.49 -27.82
N VAL A 94 8.68 -14.49 -27.13
CA VAL A 94 7.92 -15.32 -26.17
C VAL A 94 7.30 -14.46 -25.07
N SER A 95 8.06 -13.52 -24.50
CA SER A 95 7.60 -12.59 -23.48
C SER A 95 6.42 -11.72 -23.98
N ALA A 96 6.47 -11.27 -25.23
CA ALA A 96 5.38 -10.51 -25.83
C ALA A 96 4.13 -11.36 -26.05
N ILE A 97 4.28 -12.64 -26.42
CA ILE A 97 3.16 -13.57 -26.56
C ILE A 97 2.54 -13.85 -25.19
N PHE A 98 3.35 -14.14 -24.17
CA PHE A 98 2.88 -14.40 -22.80
C PHE A 98 2.19 -13.19 -22.20
N THR A 99 2.73 -11.98 -22.38
CA THR A 99 2.08 -10.74 -21.91
C THR A 99 0.68 -10.56 -22.54
N LYS A 100 0.55 -10.82 -23.84
CA LYS A 100 -0.75 -10.75 -24.53
C LYS A 100 -1.72 -11.81 -24.03
N LEU A 101 -1.25 -13.05 -23.90
CA LEU A 101 -2.03 -14.17 -23.40
C LEU A 101 -2.53 -13.89 -21.96
N LEU A 102 -1.65 -13.41 -21.09
CA LEU A 102 -1.97 -13.05 -19.71
C LEU A 102 -3.08 -12.00 -19.65
N PHE A 103 -3.00 -10.92 -20.45
CA PHE A 103 -4.04 -9.88 -20.46
C PHE A 103 -5.37 -10.36 -21.06
N LEU A 104 -5.34 -11.27 -22.03
CA LEU A 104 -6.57 -11.86 -22.55
C LEU A 104 -7.22 -12.78 -21.51
N LEU A 105 -6.43 -13.59 -20.81
CA LEU A 105 -6.93 -14.48 -19.75
C LEU A 105 -7.47 -13.69 -18.56
N ASP A 106 -6.81 -12.60 -18.17
CA ASP A 106 -7.30 -11.68 -17.13
C ASP A 106 -8.69 -11.14 -17.45
N SER A 107 -8.96 -10.78 -18.71
CA SER A 107 -10.28 -10.29 -19.11
C SER A 107 -11.43 -11.29 -18.90
N GLN A 108 -11.13 -12.59 -18.78
CA GLN A 108 -12.13 -13.64 -18.57
C GLN A 108 -12.07 -14.26 -17.17
N CYS A 109 -10.88 -14.32 -16.56
CA CYS A 109 -10.60 -15.01 -15.29
C CYS A 109 -10.26 -14.06 -14.13
N SER A 110 -10.27 -12.73 -14.31
CA SER A 110 -9.94 -11.79 -13.24
C SER A 110 -10.90 -11.89 -12.05
N SER A 111 -10.37 -11.72 -10.84
CA SER A 111 -11.17 -11.51 -9.64
C SER A 111 -12.09 -10.30 -9.80
N LYS A 112 -13.37 -10.47 -9.47
CA LYS A 112 -14.40 -9.42 -9.51
C LYS A 112 -14.55 -8.68 -8.18
N VAL A 113 -13.81 -9.07 -7.14
CA VAL A 113 -13.94 -8.52 -5.77
C VAL A 113 -13.74 -7.01 -5.76
N LEU A 114 -12.67 -6.51 -6.38
CA LEU A 114 -12.38 -5.08 -6.43
C LEU A 114 -13.37 -4.32 -7.33
N GLU A 115 -13.81 -4.92 -8.43
CA GLU A 115 -14.82 -4.31 -9.30
C GLU A 115 -16.16 -4.14 -8.58
N ASN A 116 -16.60 -5.17 -7.84
CA ASN A 116 -17.82 -5.14 -7.03
C ASN A 116 -17.75 -4.14 -5.87
N SER A 117 -16.54 -3.86 -5.37
CA SER A 117 -16.30 -2.89 -4.30
C SER A 117 -16.49 -1.44 -4.77
N THR A 118 -16.42 -1.20 -6.07
CA THR A 118 -16.81 0.06 -6.69
C THR A 118 -18.23 -0.05 -7.22
N SER A 119 -19.14 0.79 -6.74
CA SER A 119 -20.54 0.76 -7.15
C SER A 119 -20.70 1.14 -8.63
N GLY A 120 -20.70 0.13 -9.50
CA GLY A 120 -21.20 0.24 -10.87
C GLY A 120 -22.72 0.33 -10.83
N ALA A 121 -23.27 1.45 -11.29
CA ALA A 121 -24.70 1.61 -11.51
C ALA A 121 -25.19 0.60 -12.57
N VAL A 122 -25.71 -0.56 -12.14
CA VAL A 122 -26.62 -1.39 -12.93
C VAL A 122 -27.67 -2.04 -12.02
N GLY A 123 -28.92 -1.61 -12.18
CA GLY A 123 -30.09 -2.44 -11.90
C GLY A 123 -30.55 -2.53 -10.45
N ALA A 124 -31.51 -1.68 -10.09
CA ALA A 124 -32.49 -2.00 -9.07
C ALA A 124 -33.25 -3.28 -9.47
N GLY A 125 -32.82 -4.43 -8.97
CA GLY A 125 -33.62 -5.65 -8.91
C GLY A 125 -34.56 -5.54 -7.72
N THR A 126 -35.86 -5.48 -8.02
CA THR A 126 -36.99 -5.52 -7.08
C THR A 126 -36.86 -6.61 -6.01
N PRO A 127 -37.31 -6.36 -4.76
CA PRO A 127 -37.21 -7.32 -3.66
C PRO A 127 -38.17 -8.50 -3.82
N ASN A 128 -37.66 -9.67 -3.44
CA ASN A 128 -38.29 -10.98 -3.38
C ASN A 128 -39.70 -10.97 -2.76
N THR A 129 -40.66 -11.63 -3.43
CA THR A 129 -41.87 -12.17 -2.81
C THR A 129 -41.63 -13.62 -2.34
N PRO A 130 -42.25 -14.05 -1.23
CA PRO A 130 -41.93 -15.32 -0.58
C PRO A 130 -42.73 -16.47 -1.21
N ILE A 131 -42.10 -17.61 -1.47
CA ILE A 131 -42.79 -18.85 -1.86
C ILE A 131 -42.64 -19.86 -0.73
N SER A 132 -43.77 -20.19 -0.10
CA SER A 132 -43.96 -21.35 0.76
C SER A 132 -44.34 -22.59 -0.07
N PRO A 133 -44.15 -23.82 0.46
CA PRO A 133 -43.93 -25.04 -0.31
C PRO A 133 -45.22 -25.81 -0.57
N THR A 134 -45.34 -26.49 -1.71
CA THR A 134 -46.16 -27.72 -1.80
C THR A 134 -45.85 -28.54 -3.06
N SER A 135 -45.81 -29.85 -2.84
CA SER A 135 -45.64 -30.99 -3.74
C SER A 135 -46.58 -31.07 -4.95
N THR A 136 -46.12 -31.64 -6.07
CA THR A 136 -46.59 -32.94 -6.59
C THR A 136 -45.78 -33.38 -7.83
N LEU A 137 -45.55 -34.69 -7.92
CA LEU A 137 -44.85 -35.43 -8.98
C LEU A 137 -45.72 -35.52 -10.25
N THR A 138 -45.11 -35.41 -11.44
CA THR A 138 -45.14 -36.44 -12.51
C THR A 138 -44.32 -36.01 -13.74
N PRO A 139 -43.77 -36.96 -14.52
CA PRO A 139 -42.68 -36.72 -15.46
C PRO A 139 -43.13 -36.80 -16.93
N THR A 140 -42.87 -35.75 -17.71
CA THR A 140 -42.83 -35.85 -19.18
C THR A 140 -41.72 -34.98 -19.74
N LEU A 141 -40.61 -35.62 -20.10
CA LEU A 141 -39.48 -35.02 -20.82
C LEU A 141 -39.83 -34.80 -22.30
N PRO A 142 -39.59 -33.61 -22.86
CA PRO A 142 -39.20 -33.49 -24.26
C PRO A 142 -37.67 -33.53 -24.34
N LEU A 143 -37.19 -34.62 -24.93
CA LEU A 143 -35.80 -34.95 -25.21
C LEU A 143 -35.20 -33.99 -26.26
N LYS A 144 -34.82 -32.76 -25.88
CA LYS A 144 -34.02 -31.87 -26.76
C LYS A 144 -33.24 -30.75 -26.06
N GLN A 145 -32.87 -30.91 -24.79
CA GLN A 145 -32.15 -29.89 -24.03
C GLN A 145 -31.22 -30.46 -22.95
N LEU A 146 -30.34 -31.39 -23.33
CA LEU A 146 -29.39 -32.03 -22.41
C LEU A 146 -27.94 -32.18 -22.95
N SER A 147 -27.54 -31.39 -23.97
CA SER A 147 -26.15 -31.41 -24.48
C SER A 147 -25.38 -30.10 -24.31
N PHE A 148 -25.82 -29.16 -23.46
CA PHE A 148 -25.13 -27.87 -23.28
C PHE A 148 -24.67 -27.54 -21.85
N TYR A 149 -24.87 -28.42 -20.87
CA TYR A 149 -24.46 -28.16 -19.48
C TYR A 149 -23.20 -28.92 -19.00
N PHE A 150 -22.63 -29.80 -19.82
CA PHE A 150 -21.45 -30.60 -19.43
C PHE A 150 -20.12 -30.23 -20.14
N HIS A 151 -20.07 -29.17 -20.96
CA HIS A 151 -18.83 -28.77 -21.67
C HIS A 151 -18.32 -27.37 -21.34
N ASN A 152 -19.17 -26.49 -20.77
CA ASN A 152 -18.74 -25.13 -20.43
C ASN A 152 -17.92 -25.05 -19.14
N GLU A 153 -18.18 -25.93 -18.17
CA GLU A 153 -17.38 -25.97 -16.94
C GLU A 153 -15.96 -26.45 -17.23
N ASP A 154 -15.81 -27.54 -17.98
CA ASP A 154 -14.49 -28.06 -18.37
C ASP A 154 -13.61 -27.02 -19.07
N ASN A 155 -14.19 -26.16 -19.91
CA ASN A 155 -13.42 -25.13 -20.59
C ASN A 155 -13.00 -24.01 -19.64
N THR A 156 -13.83 -23.67 -18.65
CA THR A 156 -13.53 -22.64 -17.64
C THR A 156 -12.39 -23.09 -16.73
N TYR A 157 -12.42 -24.34 -16.25
CA TYR A 157 -11.32 -24.91 -15.44
C TYR A 157 -10.01 -24.99 -16.24
N LYS A 158 -10.06 -25.37 -17.51
CA LYS A 158 -8.87 -25.40 -18.38
C LYS A 158 -8.27 -24.00 -18.62
N LEU A 159 -9.12 -22.99 -18.80
CA LEU A 159 -8.66 -21.60 -18.91
C LEU A 159 -8.04 -21.11 -17.60
N LEU A 160 -8.63 -21.49 -16.46
CA LEU A 160 -8.12 -21.16 -15.13
C LEU A 160 -6.75 -21.79 -14.86
N GLU A 161 -6.57 -23.06 -15.25
CA GLU A 161 -5.28 -23.75 -15.12
C GLU A 161 -4.19 -23.13 -15.99
N VAL A 162 -4.52 -22.75 -17.24
CA VAL A 162 -3.61 -22.01 -18.11
C VAL A 162 -3.30 -20.63 -17.50
N PHE A 163 -4.29 -19.97 -16.89
CA PHE A 163 -4.10 -18.69 -16.21
C PHE A 163 -3.16 -18.79 -15.00
N GLY A 164 -3.36 -19.77 -14.12
CA GLY A 164 -2.45 -20.02 -12.99
C GLY A 164 -1.03 -20.33 -13.47
N THR A 165 -0.88 -21.14 -14.51
CA THR A 165 0.44 -21.52 -15.04
C THR A 165 1.17 -20.37 -15.73
N ILE A 166 0.46 -19.48 -16.44
CA ILE A 166 1.12 -18.29 -16.98
C ILE A 166 1.51 -17.32 -15.87
N ILE A 167 0.69 -17.20 -14.81
CA ILE A 167 1.01 -16.37 -13.63
C ILE A 167 2.29 -16.86 -12.96
N SER A 168 2.48 -18.17 -12.77
CA SER A 168 3.72 -18.70 -12.17
C SER A 168 4.97 -18.33 -12.99
N SER A 169 4.84 -18.15 -14.30
CA SER A 169 5.96 -17.73 -15.18
C SER A 169 6.18 -16.21 -15.28
N VAL A 170 5.40 -15.36 -14.58
CA VAL A 170 5.42 -13.89 -14.74
C VAL A 170 6.79 -13.28 -14.44
N THR A 171 7.52 -13.81 -13.45
CA THR A 171 8.89 -13.36 -13.10
C THR A 171 9.88 -13.39 -14.26
N TRP A 172 9.65 -14.24 -15.27
CA TRP A 172 10.52 -14.37 -16.44
C TRP A 172 10.35 -13.24 -17.47
N PHE A 173 9.15 -12.65 -17.57
CA PHE A 173 8.84 -11.66 -18.61
C PHE A 173 8.39 -10.29 -18.09
N ALA A 174 8.08 -10.16 -16.80
CA ALA A 174 7.72 -8.88 -16.17
C ALA A 174 8.95 -8.01 -15.88
N LYS A 175 9.46 -7.32 -16.91
CA LYS A 175 10.60 -6.40 -16.78
C LYS A 175 10.16 -4.96 -16.53
N SER A 176 10.73 -4.31 -15.52
CA SER A 176 10.60 -2.86 -15.31
C SER A 176 11.54 -2.11 -16.26
N THR A 177 11.01 -1.45 -17.28
CA THR A 177 11.83 -0.64 -18.20
C THR A 177 12.25 0.66 -17.51
N SER A 178 13.39 0.67 -16.83
CA SER A 178 13.94 1.85 -16.15
C SER A 178 14.84 2.74 -17.05
N SER A 179 14.72 2.66 -18.37
CA SER A 179 15.60 3.44 -19.26
C SER A 179 14.98 4.79 -19.66
N PRO A 180 15.64 5.93 -19.40
CA PRO A 180 15.36 7.17 -20.10
C PRO A 180 15.95 7.06 -21.51
N SER A 181 15.26 6.39 -22.43
CA SER A 181 15.66 6.39 -23.83
C SER A 181 15.38 7.76 -24.43
N GLY A 182 16.35 8.67 -24.31
CA GLY A 182 16.52 9.77 -25.24
C GLY A 182 16.78 9.18 -26.63
N GLY A 183 15.84 9.37 -27.55
CA GLY A 183 15.94 8.82 -28.90
C GLY A 183 14.65 8.86 -29.71
N SER A 184 14.27 10.07 -30.12
CA SER A 184 13.47 10.42 -31.31
C SER A 184 12.20 9.63 -31.66
N GLY A 185 11.07 10.34 -31.58
CA GLY A 185 10.17 10.44 -32.73
C GLY A 185 8.95 9.52 -32.79
N SER A 186 7.99 9.70 -31.87
CA SER A 186 6.55 9.69 -32.21
C SER A 186 5.75 10.06 -30.96
N GLY A 187 4.92 11.09 -31.06
CA GLY A 187 4.08 11.61 -29.98
C GLY A 187 2.95 10.64 -29.60
N THR A 188 3.30 9.48 -29.07
CA THR A 188 2.34 8.54 -28.48
C THR A 188 2.22 8.82 -27.00
N VAL A 189 0.98 9.03 -26.58
CA VAL A 189 0.52 9.30 -25.22
C VAL A 189 1.21 8.34 -24.24
N LYS A 190 1.77 8.86 -23.13
CA LYS A 190 2.32 8.09 -22.01
C LYS A 190 1.23 7.19 -21.40
N GLY A 191 0.99 6.03 -22.00
CA GLY A 191 0.22 4.95 -21.40
C GLY A 191 1.01 4.28 -20.26
N PRO A 192 0.34 3.59 -19.33
CA PRO A 192 1.02 2.74 -18.35
C PRO A 192 1.85 1.69 -19.10
N SER A 193 3.09 1.47 -18.66
CA SER A 193 3.95 0.41 -19.20
C SER A 193 3.26 -0.95 -19.06
N ALA A 194 3.63 -1.92 -19.91
CA ALA A 194 3.12 -3.29 -19.79
C ALA A 194 3.35 -3.85 -18.38
N TYR A 195 4.48 -3.51 -17.76
CA TYR A 195 4.81 -3.82 -16.38
C TYR A 195 3.78 -3.30 -15.37
N ASN A 196 3.35 -2.04 -15.47
CA ASN A 196 2.33 -1.49 -14.56
C ASN A 196 0.99 -2.24 -14.68
N LYS A 197 0.63 -2.69 -15.89
CA LYS A 197 -0.58 -3.48 -16.11
C LYS A 197 -0.46 -4.90 -15.54
N ILE A 198 0.72 -5.51 -15.63
CA ILE A 198 1.00 -6.81 -14.99
C ILE A 198 0.90 -6.68 -13.47
N VAL A 199 1.52 -5.65 -12.88
CA VAL A 199 1.41 -5.38 -11.44
C VAL A 199 -0.05 -5.17 -11.06
N GLU A 200 -0.81 -4.41 -11.85
CA GLU A 200 -2.24 -4.18 -11.58
C GLU A 200 -3.05 -5.48 -11.60
N LEU A 201 -2.78 -6.36 -12.56
CA LEU A 201 -3.38 -7.69 -12.66
C LEU A 201 -3.05 -8.55 -11.45
N LEU A 202 -1.77 -8.62 -11.04
CA LEU A 202 -1.35 -9.43 -9.90
C LEU A 202 -2.03 -8.97 -8.60
N VAL A 203 -2.10 -7.65 -8.38
CA VAL A 203 -2.74 -7.08 -7.18
C VAL A 203 -4.23 -7.40 -7.15
N LYS A 204 -4.94 -7.29 -8.29
CA LYS A 204 -6.37 -7.64 -8.36
C LYS A 204 -6.63 -9.12 -8.04
N ASN A 205 -5.75 -10.00 -8.52
CA ASN A 205 -5.92 -11.45 -8.39
C ASN A 205 -5.34 -12.03 -7.07
N CYS A 206 -4.78 -11.19 -6.18
CA CYS A 206 -4.40 -11.61 -4.82
C CYS A 206 -5.59 -12.13 -3.98
N VAL A 207 -6.82 -11.73 -4.32
CA VAL A 207 -8.06 -12.20 -3.67
C VAL A 207 -8.95 -12.92 -4.69
N HIS A 208 -8.34 -13.78 -5.50
CA HIS A 208 -9.06 -14.64 -6.42
C HIS A 208 -9.78 -15.78 -5.67
N GLU A 209 -10.86 -16.31 -6.23
CA GLU A 209 -11.65 -17.43 -5.64
C GLU A 209 -10.82 -18.73 -5.59
N ASP A 210 -9.99 -18.97 -6.61
CA ASP A 210 -8.98 -20.01 -6.63
C ASP A 210 -7.74 -19.61 -5.81
N GLU A 211 -7.45 -20.41 -4.78
CA GLU A 211 -6.33 -20.24 -3.87
C GLU A 211 -4.97 -20.34 -4.56
N ASN A 212 -4.84 -21.18 -5.60
CA ASN A 212 -3.56 -21.34 -6.32
C ASN A 212 -3.19 -20.05 -7.06
N ILE A 213 -4.16 -19.45 -7.77
CA ILE A 213 -3.95 -18.17 -8.46
C ILE A 213 -3.62 -17.06 -7.45
N SER A 214 -4.35 -17.03 -6.33
CA SER A 214 -4.09 -16.08 -5.24
C SER A 214 -2.65 -16.22 -4.72
N SER A 215 -2.21 -17.45 -4.39
CA SER A 215 -0.83 -17.71 -3.91
C SER A 215 0.21 -17.33 -4.96
N PHE A 216 0.04 -17.79 -6.21
CA PHE A 216 0.98 -17.46 -7.28
C PHE A 216 1.10 -15.96 -7.52
N CYS A 217 0.00 -15.19 -7.42
CA CYS A 217 0.08 -13.73 -7.51
C CYS A 217 0.88 -13.11 -6.35
N ILE A 218 0.69 -13.59 -5.13
CA ILE A 218 1.41 -13.10 -3.95
C ILE A 218 2.91 -13.41 -4.08
N ASP A 219 3.27 -14.65 -4.43
CA ASP A 219 4.66 -15.08 -4.56
C ASP A 219 5.37 -14.33 -5.70
N ASN A 220 4.70 -14.15 -6.84
CA ASN A 220 5.23 -13.33 -7.93
C ASN A 220 5.43 -11.87 -7.49
N LEU A 221 4.52 -11.28 -6.72
CA LEU A 221 4.71 -9.93 -6.20
C LEU A 221 5.91 -9.84 -5.24
N LYS A 222 6.10 -10.81 -4.34
CA LYS A 222 7.25 -10.88 -3.42
C LYS A 222 8.57 -10.94 -4.19
N ILE A 223 8.64 -11.80 -5.21
CA ILE A 223 9.83 -11.94 -6.07
C ILE A 223 10.05 -10.65 -6.87
N LEU A 224 9.01 -10.04 -7.44
CA LEU A 224 9.13 -8.82 -8.23
C LEU A 224 9.54 -7.59 -7.40
N VAL A 225 9.10 -7.50 -6.13
CA VAL A 225 9.51 -6.44 -5.18
C VAL A 225 11.00 -6.52 -4.88
N THR A 226 11.51 -7.73 -4.73
CA THR A 226 12.93 -7.99 -4.48
C THR A 226 13.79 -7.68 -5.71
N LYS A 227 13.26 -7.96 -6.91
CA LYS A 227 14.01 -7.82 -8.17
C LYS A 227 13.98 -6.43 -8.79
N ASN A 228 12.78 -5.88 -8.91
CA ASN A 228 12.53 -4.64 -9.63
C ASN A 228 12.45 -3.46 -8.67
N ASN A 229 12.59 -2.23 -9.18
CA ASN A 229 12.42 -1.02 -8.38
C ASN A 229 11.08 -1.10 -7.61
N PRO A 230 11.12 -1.21 -6.26
CA PRO A 230 9.96 -1.57 -5.44
C PRO A 230 8.87 -0.51 -5.51
N ASN A 231 9.22 0.71 -5.92
CA ASN A 231 8.32 1.85 -5.93
C ASN A 231 7.07 1.62 -6.76
N VAL A 232 7.24 1.05 -7.97
CA VAL A 232 6.10 0.84 -8.88
C VAL A 232 5.12 -0.14 -8.25
N ILE A 233 5.62 -1.21 -7.62
CA ILE A 233 4.78 -2.23 -7.00
C ILE A 233 4.11 -1.66 -5.75
N MET A 234 4.86 -1.08 -4.82
CA MET A 234 4.33 -0.56 -3.56
C MET A 234 3.27 0.52 -3.78
N THR A 235 3.56 1.54 -4.60
CA THR A 235 2.59 2.60 -4.89
C THR A 235 1.38 2.08 -5.66
N SER A 236 1.57 1.12 -6.59
CA SER A 236 0.43 0.57 -7.35
C SER A 236 -0.43 -0.33 -6.47
N PHE A 237 0.18 -1.12 -5.58
CA PHE A 237 -0.51 -1.99 -4.63
C PHE A 237 -1.48 -1.17 -3.78
N VAL A 238 -0.98 -0.13 -3.11
CA VAL A 238 -1.80 0.73 -2.24
C VAL A 238 -2.93 1.40 -3.02
N ARG A 239 -2.62 1.89 -4.23
CA ARG A 239 -3.58 2.56 -5.11
C ARG A 239 -4.73 1.65 -5.53
N ILE A 240 -4.42 0.40 -5.87
CA ILE A 240 -5.37 -0.57 -6.42
C ILE A 240 -6.12 -1.27 -5.30
N ALA A 241 -5.41 -1.90 -4.36
CA ALA A 241 -5.99 -2.66 -3.26
C ALA A 241 -6.88 -1.79 -2.37
N PHE A 242 -6.47 -0.54 -2.10
CA PHE A 242 -7.21 0.31 -1.16
C PHE A 242 -7.95 1.46 -1.84
N PHE A 243 -8.01 1.52 -3.18
CA PHE A 243 -8.67 2.61 -3.92
C PHE A 243 -8.19 4.01 -3.53
N LEU A 244 -6.92 4.15 -3.16
CA LEU A 244 -6.31 5.43 -2.74
C LEU A 244 -5.79 6.24 -3.95
N ASN A 245 -6.42 6.09 -5.10
CA ASN A 245 -6.07 6.79 -6.33
C ASN A 245 -6.70 8.21 -6.37
N GLU A 246 -5.89 9.22 -6.71
CA GLU A 246 -6.37 10.58 -7.00
C GLU A 246 -7.39 10.64 -8.15
N LYS A 247 -7.44 9.65 -9.05
CA LYS A 247 -8.29 9.63 -10.25
C LYS A 247 -9.59 8.80 -10.11
N ALA A 248 -9.75 8.05 -9.03
CA ALA A 248 -10.90 7.17 -8.86
C ALA A 248 -12.10 7.95 -8.28
N ASN A 249 -12.89 8.55 -9.16
CA ASN A 249 -14.23 9.09 -8.84
C ASN A 249 -15.28 7.97 -8.67
N GLY A 250 -14.87 6.72 -8.50
CA GLY A 250 -15.78 5.60 -8.24
C GLY A 250 -16.29 5.68 -6.81
N ALA A 251 -17.60 5.56 -6.62
CA ALA A 251 -18.19 5.43 -5.29
C ALA A 251 -17.78 4.06 -4.71
N LEU A 252 -16.97 4.09 -3.65
CA LEU A 252 -16.49 2.90 -2.93
C LEU A 252 -17.58 2.42 -1.97
N ASN A 253 -17.98 1.15 -2.02
CA ASN A 253 -18.88 0.60 -1.02
C ASN A 253 -18.18 0.56 0.35
N HIS A 254 -18.80 1.11 1.40
CA HIS A 254 -18.24 1.12 2.75
C HIS A 254 -17.98 -0.29 3.29
N GLU A 255 -18.81 -1.26 2.90
CA GLU A 255 -18.69 -2.66 3.35
C GLU A 255 -17.33 -3.28 3.01
N TYR A 256 -16.71 -2.84 1.91
CA TYR A 256 -15.37 -3.27 1.55
C TYR A 256 -14.33 -2.93 2.62
N LEU A 257 -14.42 -1.78 3.28
CA LEU A 257 -13.44 -1.36 4.30
C LEU A 257 -13.41 -2.26 5.54
N SER A 258 -14.49 -3.03 5.78
CA SER A 258 -14.60 -3.98 6.89
C SER A 258 -14.51 -5.45 6.43
N SER A 259 -14.35 -5.68 5.13
CA SER A 259 -14.40 -7.02 4.53
C SER A 259 -13.11 -7.81 4.80
N ASN A 260 -13.19 -9.14 4.75
CA ASN A 260 -12.01 -9.99 4.97
C ASN A 260 -10.99 -9.85 3.83
N GLU A 261 -11.46 -9.52 2.63
CA GLU A 261 -10.64 -9.27 1.45
C GLU A 261 -9.77 -8.03 1.62
N TYR A 262 -10.32 -6.95 2.20
CA TYR A 262 -9.56 -5.75 2.54
C TYR A 262 -8.46 -6.04 3.56
N ILE A 263 -8.77 -6.83 4.60
CA ILE A 263 -7.78 -7.25 5.60
C ILE A 263 -6.71 -8.13 4.97
N LYS A 264 -7.08 -9.14 4.18
CA LYS A 264 -6.15 -10.02 3.46
C LYS A 264 -5.20 -9.22 2.56
N LEU A 265 -5.72 -8.23 1.82
CA LEU A 265 -4.87 -7.35 1.00
C LEU A 265 -3.90 -6.51 1.83
N LEU A 266 -4.31 -6.07 3.03
CA LEU A 266 -3.43 -5.34 3.94
C LEU A 266 -2.37 -6.25 4.58
N GLU A 267 -2.70 -7.49 4.91
CA GLU A 267 -1.74 -8.52 5.33
C GLU A 267 -0.69 -8.76 4.23
N ILE A 268 -1.13 -8.96 2.98
CA ILE A 268 -0.23 -9.11 1.84
C ILE A 268 0.66 -7.88 1.66
N TYR A 269 0.13 -6.66 1.83
CA TYR A 269 0.94 -5.45 1.77
C TYR A 269 2.05 -5.43 2.84
N VAL A 270 1.74 -5.85 4.07
CA VAL A 270 2.75 -6.00 5.13
C VAL A 270 3.79 -7.06 4.76
N GLU A 271 3.37 -8.20 4.21
CA GLU A 271 4.29 -9.25 3.75
C GLU A 271 5.22 -8.79 2.62
N LEU A 272 4.73 -7.98 1.69
CA LEU A 272 5.54 -7.40 0.62
C LEU A 272 6.58 -6.42 1.18
N LEU A 273 6.19 -5.58 2.14
CA LEU A 273 7.11 -4.66 2.82
C LEU A 273 8.20 -5.42 3.59
N GLN A 274 7.83 -6.52 4.27
CA GLN A 274 8.78 -7.38 4.95
C GLN A 274 9.74 -8.05 3.95
N SER A 275 9.22 -8.60 2.84
CA SER A 275 10.04 -9.21 1.80
C SER A 275 11.04 -8.21 1.20
N TRP A 276 10.61 -6.96 1.01
CA TRP A 276 11.50 -5.89 0.59
C TRP A 276 12.61 -5.60 1.62
N LEU A 277 12.24 -5.49 2.90
CA LEU A 277 13.20 -5.26 3.98
C LEU A 277 14.22 -6.40 4.12
N ASP A 278 13.77 -7.65 4.03
CA ASP A 278 14.60 -8.84 4.12
C ASP A 278 15.64 -8.85 2.98
N SER A 279 15.22 -8.53 1.75
CA SER A 279 16.12 -8.41 0.60
C SER A 279 17.24 -7.36 0.81
N LEU A 280 16.91 -6.21 1.41
CA LEU A 280 17.91 -5.19 1.72
C LEU A 280 18.87 -5.66 2.82
N THR A 281 18.35 -6.42 3.79
CA THR A 281 19.13 -6.97 4.92
C THR A 281 20.11 -8.05 4.45
N GLU A 282 19.68 -8.95 3.56
CA GLU A 282 20.55 -9.97 2.96
C GLU A 282 21.68 -9.35 2.15
N THR A 283 21.38 -8.29 1.39
CA THR A 283 22.39 -7.51 0.66
C THR A 283 23.45 -6.93 1.61
N SER A 284 23.04 -6.47 2.80
CA SER A 284 23.95 -5.95 3.84
C SER A 284 24.79 -7.04 4.52
N LYS A 285 24.33 -8.30 4.57
CA LYS A 285 25.12 -9.40 5.16
C LYS A 285 26.15 -9.96 4.19
N ALA A 286 25.80 -10.05 2.91
CA ALA A 286 26.70 -10.55 1.86
C ALA A 286 27.98 -9.69 1.71
N SER A 287 27.92 -8.38 1.99
CA SER A 287 29.10 -7.51 2.01
C SER A 287 30.07 -7.79 3.17
N VAL A 288 29.60 -8.38 4.27
CA VAL A 288 30.39 -8.60 5.50
C VAL A 288 31.10 -9.96 5.52
N GLU A 289 30.59 -10.96 4.78
CA GLU A 289 31.10 -12.35 4.82
C GLU A 289 32.28 -12.65 3.87
N THR A 290 32.86 -11.64 3.20
CA THR A 290 34.11 -11.81 2.41
C THR A 290 35.43 -11.43 3.13
N PRO A 291 35.76 -11.91 4.35
CA PRO A 291 37.14 -11.89 4.85
C PRO A 291 37.79 -13.29 4.86
N ASN A 292 38.91 -13.41 4.14
CA ASN A 292 39.97 -14.45 4.20
C ASN A 292 39.92 -15.66 3.26
N GLU A 293 40.03 -15.45 1.95
CA GLU A 293 40.71 -16.40 1.05
C GLU A 293 41.96 -15.78 0.42
N MET A 294 42.95 -15.45 1.26
CA MET A 294 44.29 -15.10 0.80
C MET A 294 45.38 -15.93 1.48
N TYR A 295 45.14 -17.22 1.72
CA TYR A 295 46.20 -18.21 1.95
C TYR A 295 45.72 -19.62 1.58
N ASN A 296 45.78 -19.95 0.29
CA ASN A 296 45.90 -21.35 -0.14
C ASN A 296 46.82 -21.42 -1.36
N VAL A 297 48.12 -21.41 -1.08
CA VAL A 297 49.15 -21.72 -2.08
C VAL A 297 49.12 -23.24 -2.25
N ASN A 298 48.33 -23.72 -3.21
CA ASN A 298 48.40 -25.01 -3.92
C ASN A 298 46.99 -25.59 -4.16
N HIS A 299 46.30 -25.16 -5.22
CA HIS A 299 45.71 -26.05 -6.22
C HIS A 299 45.17 -25.25 -7.41
N GLU A 300 45.19 -25.91 -8.56
CA GLU A 300 44.81 -25.48 -9.92
C GLU A 300 43.69 -24.45 -10.09
N PHE A 301 43.88 -23.63 -11.13
CA PHE A 301 42.93 -22.70 -11.74
C PHE A 301 41.49 -23.22 -11.78
N VAL A 302 40.64 -22.65 -10.93
CA VAL A 302 39.21 -22.51 -11.19
C VAL A 302 38.89 -21.03 -11.01
N GLN A 303 38.67 -20.32 -12.11
CA GLN A 303 38.07 -18.98 -12.08
C GLN A 303 36.64 -19.16 -11.60
N LYS A 304 36.39 -18.98 -10.30
CA LYS A 304 35.04 -18.78 -9.77
C LYS A 304 34.77 -17.28 -9.83
N GLU A 305 33.70 -16.93 -10.55
CA GLU A 305 33.33 -15.56 -10.83
C GLU A 305 33.03 -14.77 -9.54
N ILE A 306 33.42 -13.50 -9.56
CA ILE A 306 33.20 -12.54 -8.48
C ILE A 306 31.70 -12.25 -8.45
N HIS A 307 31.00 -12.65 -7.39
CA HIS A 307 29.66 -12.13 -7.13
C HIS A 307 29.78 -10.64 -6.78
N GLU A 308 29.42 -9.77 -7.72
CA GLU A 308 29.32 -8.32 -7.48
C GLU A 308 28.24 -8.04 -6.43
N SER A 309 28.66 -7.58 -5.25
CA SER A 309 27.75 -7.01 -4.25
C SER A 309 27.05 -5.79 -4.86
N LYS A 310 25.72 -5.78 -4.85
CA LYS A 310 24.88 -4.72 -5.42
C LYS A 310 25.16 -3.38 -4.72
N THR A 311 26.04 -2.55 -5.29
CA THR A 311 26.31 -1.20 -4.78
C THR A 311 25.12 -0.29 -5.13
N PHE A 312 24.40 0.21 -4.12
CA PHE A 312 23.27 1.11 -4.35
C PHE A 312 23.77 2.50 -4.78
N GLU A 313 23.24 3.01 -5.89
CA GLU A 313 23.50 4.40 -6.28
C GLU A 313 22.78 5.39 -5.33
N GLU A 314 23.35 6.59 -5.18
CA GLU A 314 22.75 7.65 -4.34
C GLU A 314 21.30 7.98 -4.74
N LEU A 315 21.00 7.88 -6.04
CA LEU A 315 19.66 8.10 -6.59
C LEU A 315 18.68 7.02 -6.14
N ASP A 316 19.11 5.76 -6.03
CA ASP A 316 18.28 4.66 -5.57
C ASP A 316 17.98 4.78 -4.08
N LEU A 317 18.97 5.14 -3.26
CA LEU A 317 18.79 5.40 -1.83
C LEU A 317 17.79 6.54 -1.58
N LYS A 318 17.90 7.64 -2.33
CA LYS A 318 16.94 8.75 -2.25
C LYS A 318 15.53 8.33 -2.65
N SER A 319 15.43 7.50 -3.69
CA SER A 319 14.16 6.95 -4.17
C SER A 319 13.49 6.06 -3.12
N MET A 320 14.28 5.19 -2.47
CA MET A 320 13.83 4.35 -1.37
C MET A 320 13.40 5.17 -0.15
N ALA A 321 14.17 6.19 0.24
CA ALA A 321 13.81 7.06 1.37
C ALA A 321 12.45 7.75 1.16
N ASN A 322 12.21 8.32 -0.03
CA ASN A 322 10.92 8.93 -0.35
C ASN A 322 9.77 7.89 -0.32
N MET A 323 10.03 6.67 -0.76
CA MET A 323 9.05 5.59 -0.72
C MET A 323 8.75 5.18 0.72
N ILE A 324 9.76 5.08 1.59
CA ILE A 324 9.59 4.78 3.02
C ILE A 324 8.73 5.85 3.70
N ASP A 325 8.93 7.14 3.38
CA ASP A 325 8.10 8.22 3.89
C ASP A 325 6.64 8.11 3.42
N GLU A 326 6.41 7.68 2.17
CA GLU A 326 5.06 7.41 1.66
C GLU A 326 4.42 6.21 2.38
N VAL A 327 5.18 5.12 2.59
CA VAL A 327 4.76 3.93 3.34
C VAL A 327 4.43 4.27 4.79
N GLU A 328 5.22 5.14 5.44
CA GLU A 328 4.94 5.64 6.79
C GLU A 328 3.59 6.39 6.84
N GLY A 329 3.34 7.24 5.86
CA GLY A 329 2.06 7.91 5.68
C GLY A 329 0.88 6.95 5.46
N ASN A 330 1.09 5.86 4.72
CA ASN A 330 0.10 4.78 4.55
C ASN A 330 -0.18 4.07 5.88
N GLY A 331 0.88 3.69 6.61
CA GLY A 331 0.77 3.05 7.92
C GLY A 331 -0.02 3.91 8.91
N LEU A 332 0.22 5.22 8.92
CA LEU A 332 -0.53 6.17 9.75
C LEU A 332 -2.02 6.22 9.39
N PHE A 333 -2.33 6.26 8.09
CA PHE A 333 -3.72 6.24 7.63
C PHE A 333 -4.47 5.00 8.13
N PHE A 334 -3.84 3.83 8.07
CA PHE A 334 -4.44 2.58 8.59
C PHE A 334 -4.54 2.57 10.12
N LEU A 335 -3.55 3.11 10.83
CA LEU A 335 -3.57 3.22 12.29
C LEU A 335 -4.76 4.04 12.81
N PHE A 336 -5.23 5.02 12.03
CA PHE A 336 -6.37 5.82 12.44
C PHE A 336 -7.70 5.07 12.37
N SER A 337 -7.83 4.01 11.57
CA SER A 337 -9.07 3.29 11.30
C SER A 337 -9.88 2.86 12.53
N HIS A 338 -11.21 2.77 12.38
CA HIS A 338 -12.11 2.24 13.42
C HIS A 338 -11.98 0.71 13.62
N ASP A 339 -11.57 -0.07 12.61
CA ASP A 339 -11.36 -1.52 12.74
C ASP A 339 -9.99 -1.82 13.40
N PHE A 340 -9.99 -2.62 14.48
CA PHE A 340 -8.77 -2.99 15.18
C PHE A 340 -7.79 -3.78 14.31
N ARG A 341 -8.28 -4.60 13.38
CA ARG A 341 -7.43 -5.39 12.47
C ARG A 341 -6.60 -4.47 11.58
N VAL A 342 -7.24 -3.44 11.04
CA VAL A 342 -6.59 -2.40 10.22
C VAL A 342 -5.60 -1.59 11.05
N ARG A 343 -5.95 -1.21 12.29
CA ARG A 343 -5.03 -0.51 13.19
C ARG A 343 -3.80 -1.34 13.56
N PHE A 344 -4.01 -2.63 13.85
CA PHE A 344 -2.94 -3.56 14.17
C PHE A 344 -1.96 -3.68 13.00
N LEU A 345 -2.45 -3.88 11.78
CA LEU A 345 -1.61 -3.94 10.58
C LEU A 345 -0.95 -2.58 10.27
N GLY A 346 -1.63 -1.46 10.49
CA GLY A 346 -1.04 -0.12 10.41
C GLY A 346 0.14 0.07 11.38
N SER A 347 0.00 -0.39 12.63
CA SER A 347 1.09 -0.42 13.62
C SER A 347 2.27 -1.28 13.15
N GLN A 348 1.99 -2.44 12.55
CA GLN A 348 3.03 -3.32 11.98
C GLN A 348 3.80 -2.62 10.85
N ILE A 349 3.10 -1.92 9.94
CA ILE A 349 3.75 -1.12 8.88
C ILE A 349 4.68 -0.07 9.47
N LEU A 350 4.23 0.65 10.50
CA LEU A 350 5.05 1.68 11.17
C LEU A 350 6.28 1.09 11.88
N ARG A 351 6.21 -0.14 12.41
CA ARG A 351 7.36 -0.86 12.96
C ARG A 351 8.35 -1.28 11.86
N ILE A 352 7.86 -1.73 10.70
CA ILE A 352 8.70 -2.06 9.54
C ILE A 352 9.43 -0.83 9.01
N VAL A 353 8.75 0.33 8.94
CA VAL A 353 9.37 1.61 8.54
C VAL A 353 10.60 1.94 9.39
N ALA A 354 10.54 1.75 10.71
CA ALA A 354 11.70 1.99 11.57
C ALA A 354 12.85 1.00 11.31
N GLN A 355 12.54 -0.24 10.90
CA GLN A 355 13.58 -1.22 10.55
C GLN A 355 14.26 -0.88 9.22
N PHE A 356 13.56 -0.28 8.25
CA PHE A 356 14.20 0.21 7.03
C PHE A 356 15.28 1.25 7.32
N ASP A 357 15.05 2.16 8.26
CA ASP A 357 16.05 3.15 8.67
C ASP A 357 17.32 2.49 9.22
N GLU A 358 17.18 1.42 10.02
CA GLU A 358 18.31 0.66 10.54
C GLU A 358 19.11 0.00 9.40
N VAL A 359 18.44 -0.64 8.45
CA VAL A 359 19.10 -1.30 7.31
C VAL A 359 19.79 -0.28 6.39
N ILE A 360 19.13 0.84 6.06
CA ILE A 360 19.72 1.91 5.24
C ILE A 360 20.94 2.53 5.94
N TYR A 361 20.91 2.67 7.27
CA TYR A 361 22.06 3.14 8.02
C TYR A 361 23.28 2.26 7.77
N TYR A 362 23.16 0.93 7.92
CA TYR A 362 24.27 0.01 7.68
C TYR A 362 24.77 0.06 6.22
N LEU A 363 23.85 0.06 5.24
CA LEU A 363 24.20 0.15 3.82
C LEU A 363 24.99 1.43 3.46
N THR A 364 24.70 2.53 4.15
CA THR A 364 25.37 3.82 3.91
C THR A 364 26.68 3.99 4.67
N THR A 365 26.82 3.39 5.87
CA THR A 365 28.08 3.43 6.63
C THR A 365 29.15 2.49 6.08
N ASP A 366 28.75 1.35 5.52
CA ASP A 366 29.69 0.38 4.95
C ASP A 366 30.35 0.91 3.67
N SER A 367 29.66 1.78 2.93
CA SER A 367 30.18 2.39 1.70
C SER A 367 31.27 3.46 1.94
N ASP A 368 31.35 4.04 3.14
CA ASP A 368 32.28 5.14 3.48
C ASP A 368 33.51 4.66 4.28
N GLY A 369 33.60 3.34 4.53
CA GLY A 369 34.52 2.70 5.49
C GLY A 369 35.86 2.20 4.94
N GLY A 370 36.45 2.85 3.94
CA GLY A 370 37.81 2.56 3.46
C GLY A 370 38.95 3.06 4.37
N SER A 371 38.76 3.12 5.69
CA SER A 371 39.84 3.47 6.62
C SER A 371 39.86 2.52 7.82
N THR A 372 40.97 1.81 7.91
CA THR A 372 41.34 0.79 8.89
C THR A 372 41.05 1.24 10.33
N PHE A 373 40.15 0.55 11.04
CA PHE A 373 40.11 0.60 12.50
C PHE A 373 39.94 -0.79 13.10
N THR A 374 40.90 -1.12 13.96
CA THR A 374 41.06 -2.36 14.69
C THR A 374 39.95 -2.60 15.70
N SER A 375 39.52 -3.85 15.78
CA SER A 375 38.55 -4.41 16.70
C SER A 375 38.87 -4.18 18.18
N SER A 376 37.88 -3.69 18.93
CA SER A 376 37.80 -3.93 20.36
C SER A 376 36.33 -4.07 20.80
N GLN A 377 36.03 -5.26 21.35
CA GLN A 377 34.78 -5.66 21.97
C GLN A 377 34.32 -4.72 23.10
N SER A 378 33.02 -4.44 23.18
CA SER A 378 32.30 -4.22 24.44
C SER A 378 30.78 -4.26 24.18
N ARG A 379 30.04 -5.31 24.57
CA ARG A 379 29.43 -5.57 25.89
C ARG A 379 28.32 -4.55 26.25
N MET A 380 27.07 -5.01 26.15
CA MET A 380 25.83 -4.34 26.60
C MET A 380 25.90 -3.89 28.08
N PRO A 381 25.29 -2.75 28.46
CA PRO A 381 24.95 -2.51 29.85
C PRO A 381 23.44 -2.55 30.12
N ASN A 382 23.11 -3.38 31.12
CA ASN A 382 21.84 -3.48 31.84
C ASN A 382 21.48 -2.20 32.60
N GLU A 383 20.18 -2.10 32.88
CA GLU A 383 19.48 -1.32 33.91
C GLU A 383 20.33 -0.65 35.00
N LEU A 384 20.00 0.62 35.30
CA LEU A 384 20.33 1.22 36.60
C LEU A 384 19.16 2.00 37.19
N MET A 385 18.82 1.58 38.41
CA MET A 385 17.84 2.13 39.32
C MET A 385 18.16 3.56 39.77
N LEU A 386 17.08 4.30 40.03
CA LEU A 386 17.03 5.49 40.85
C LEU A 386 17.39 5.19 42.31
N THR A 387 18.30 5.96 42.90
CA THR A 387 18.16 6.39 44.30
C THR A 387 18.50 7.87 44.45
N SER A 388 17.66 8.52 45.23
CA SER A 388 17.59 9.94 45.57
C SER A 388 18.61 10.30 46.66
N THR A 389 19.15 11.53 46.69
CA THR A 389 19.35 12.31 47.93
C THR A 389 19.61 13.80 47.65
N ASN A 390 19.12 14.61 48.60
CA ASN A 390 18.96 16.06 48.60
C ASN A 390 20.28 16.86 48.76
N GLY A 391 20.20 18.15 48.44
CA GLY A 391 21.27 19.14 48.61
C GLY A 391 21.59 19.50 50.07
N THR A 392 22.61 20.34 50.27
CA THR A 392 22.50 21.75 50.77
C THR A 392 23.85 22.24 51.36
N THR A 393 24.33 23.38 50.84
CA THR A 393 25.16 24.46 51.44
C THR A 393 26.54 24.24 52.07
N GLY A 394 27.47 25.16 51.78
CA GLY A 394 28.59 25.52 52.68
C GLY A 394 29.70 26.30 51.97
N ALA A 395 30.17 27.41 52.57
CA ALA A 395 30.91 28.50 51.95
C ALA A 395 32.40 28.61 52.37
N ASN A 396 33.12 29.48 51.64
CA ASN A 396 34.35 30.25 51.96
C ASN A 396 35.75 29.58 51.95
N GLY A 397 36.70 30.28 51.30
CA GLY A 397 38.04 30.52 51.86
C GLY A 397 39.29 30.26 51.00
N SER A 398 39.71 31.27 50.22
CA SER A 398 41.08 31.80 50.02
C SER A 398 42.35 30.92 49.92
N SER A 399 43.15 31.28 48.90
CA SER A 399 44.63 31.40 48.83
C SER A 399 45.52 30.26 48.25
N ALA A 400 46.03 30.57 47.04
CA ALA A 400 47.37 30.38 46.45
C ALA A 400 48.28 29.20 46.85
N SER A 401 48.63 28.37 45.86
CA SER A 401 50.02 28.16 45.37
C SER A 401 50.04 27.09 44.27
N GLY A 402 50.93 27.26 43.29
CA GLY A 402 50.91 26.55 42.01
C GLY A 402 51.48 25.14 42.02
N GLY A 403 51.28 24.45 40.90
CA GLY A 403 51.91 23.16 40.61
C GLY A 403 51.21 22.43 39.46
N SER A 404 51.94 22.27 38.37
CA SER A 404 51.61 21.64 37.09
C SER A 404 50.82 20.33 37.14
N GLY A 405 50.00 20.08 36.11
CA GLY A 405 49.66 18.70 35.70
C GLY A 405 48.29 18.52 35.04
N ASN A 406 48.32 18.29 33.72
CA ASN A 406 47.34 17.57 32.89
C ASN A 406 45.94 18.20 32.69
N ASP A 407 45.78 18.86 31.54
CA ASP A 407 44.50 19.04 30.87
C ASP A 407 43.90 17.66 30.50
N SER A 408 43.00 17.16 31.35
CA SER A 408 42.09 16.08 30.97
C SER A 408 40.88 16.69 30.28
N GLU A 409 41.03 16.88 28.98
CA GLU A 409 39.97 17.27 28.05
C GLU A 409 38.78 16.31 28.18
N PHE A 410 37.61 16.85 28.52
CA PHE A 410 36.34 16.15 28.50
C PHE A 410 36.16 15.48 27.12
N ARG A 411 36.22 14.15 27.08
CA ARG A 411 35.84 13.36 25.91
C ARG A 411 34.38 13.67 25.58
N LYS A 412 34.16 14.54 24.58
CA LYS A 412 32.89 14.65 23.87
C LYS A 412 32.53 13.26 23.38
N SER A 413 31.41 12.74 23.89
CA SER A 413 30.69 11.62 23.29
C SER A 413 30.57 11.88 21.79
N HIS A 414 31.05 10.95 20.96
CA HIS A 414 30.95 11.06 19.51
C HIS A 414 29.48 11.23 19.13
N ASN A 415 29.11 12.44 18.67
CA ASN A 415 27.86 12.66 17.96
C ASN A 415 27.92 11.79 16.70
N ARG A 416 27.07 10.76 16.65
CA ARG A 416 26.82 9.96 15.45
C ARG A 416 26.50 10.95 14.32
N MET A 417 27.28 10.94 13.24
CA MET A 417 26.87 11.67 12.04
C MET A 417 25.61 10.97 11.49
N PRO A 418 24.51 11.71 11.26
CA PRO A 418 23.32 11.12 10.65
C PRO A 418 23.66 10.71 9.22
N SER A 419 23.27 9.49 8.84
CA SER A 419 23.29 9.11 7.42
C SER A 419 22.33 10.05 6.66
N LYS A 420 22.75 10.53 5.49
CA LYS A 420 21.99 11.49 4.67
C LYS A 420 20.59 10.98 4.27
N PHE A 421 20.36 9.67 4.33
CA PHE A 421 19.15 8.99 3.84
C PHE A 421 18.32 8.34 4.95
N VAL A 422 18.74 8.46 6.21
CA VAL A 422 18.05 7.89 7.37
C VAL A 422 17.31 9.01 8.09
N ALA A 423 16.10 8.75 8.55
CA ALA A 423 15.35 9.72 9.33
C ALA A 423 16.07 10.04 10.65
N ASP A 424 15.98 11.30 11.10
CA ASP A 424 16.56 11.70 12.38
C ASP A 424 15.89 10.92 13.53
N VAL A 425 16.68 10.53 14.53
CA VAL A 425 16.19 9.77 15.68
C VAL A 425 15.06 10.56 16.37
N GLY A 426 13.91 9.90 16.54
CA GLY A 426 12.71 10.47 17.17
C GLY A 426 11.76 11.18 16.21
N THR A 427 11.97 11.11 14.89
CA THR A 427 11.07 11.73 13.89
C THR A 427 10.04 10.75 13.30
N ARG A 428 10.32 9.44 13.35
CA ARG A 428 9.38 8.41 12.88
C ARG A 428 8.17 8.32 13.80
N ILE A 429 7.00 8.09 13.22
CA ILE A 429 5.72 8.01 13.93
C ILE A 429 5.76 6.98 15.05
N ILE A 430 6.33 5.80 14.80
CA ILE A 430 6.38 4.75 15.82
C ILE A 430 7.16 5.23 17.05
N GLN A 431 8.31 5.89 16.84
CA GLN A 431 9.14 6.44 17.92
C GLN A 431 8.43 7.60 18.64
N VAL A 432 7.72 8.45 17.90
CA VAL A 432 6.89 9.52 18.47
C VAL A 432 5.81 8.92 19.36
N LEU A 433 5.06 7.92 18.88
CA LEU A 433 4.00 7.25 19.64
C LEU A 433 4.52 6.55 20.90
N GLU A 434 5.72 5.96 20.85
CA GLU A 434 6.39 5.39 22.03
C GLU A 434 6.77 6.45 23.08
N SER A 435 7.06 7.68 22.63
CA SER A 435 7.44 8.79 23.51
C SER A 435 6.26 9.50 24.19
N LEU A 436 5.02 9.27 23.72
CA LEU A 436 3.83 9.95 24.23
C LEU A 436 3.41 9.45 25.63
N ASP A 437 3.11 10.39 26.53
CA ASP A 437 2.58 10.06 27.87
C ASP A 437 1.05 9.93 27.84
N PHE A 438 0.58 8.69 27.74
CA PHE A 438 -0.83 8.35 27.83
C PHE A 438 -1.53 8.94 29.07
N PHE A 439 -0.87 8.92 30.24
CA PHE A 439 -1.52 9.31 31.49
C PHE A 439 -1.69 10.82 31.62
N ALA A 440 -0.85 11.61 30.94
CA ALA A 440 -1.03 13.05 30.82
C ALA A 440 -2.30 13.37 30.03
N PHE A 441 -2.52 12.70 28.89
CA PHE A 441 -3.70 12.91 28.04
C PHE A 441 -4.99 12.44 28.69
N VAL A 442 -5.01 11.22 29.23
CA VAL A 442 -6.23 10.70 29.87
C VAL A 442 -6.56 11.42 31.18
N GLY A 443 -5.55 12.03 31.83
CA GLY A 443 -5.70 12.73 33.10
C GLY A 443 -6.76 13.84 33.08
N SER A 444 -6.83 14.60 31.99
CA SER A 444 -7.83 15.67 31.79
C SER A 444 -9.25 15.13 31.55
N LYS A 445 -9.39 13.87 31.12
CA LYS A 445 -10.64 13.24 30.69
C LYS A 445 -11.22 12.25 31.71
N LYS A 446 -10.62 12.12 32.90
CA LYS A 446 -11.04 11.16 33.95
C LYS A 446 -12.52 11.24 34.34
N ALA A 447 -13.11 12.44 34.34
CA ALA A 447 -14.52 12.65 34.71
C ALA A 447 -15.52 12.07 33.69
N VAL A 448 -15.08 11.81 32.46
CA VAL A 448 -15.92 11.33 31.34
C VAL A 448 -15.73 9.84 31.09
N LEU A 449 -14.85 9.18 31.85
CA LEU A 449 -14.55 7.75 31.67
C LEU A 449 -15.67 6.88 32.24
N SER A 450 -15.98 5.79 31.54
CA SER A 450 -16.85 4.74 32.07
C SER A 450 -16.21 4.01 33.26
N GLU A 451 -17.00 3.27 34.04
CA GLU A 451 -16.47 2.47 35.15
C GLU A 451 -15.48 1.40 34.65
N ALA A 452 -15.78 0.77 33.50
CA ALA A 452 -14.91 -0.21 32.86
C ALA A 452 -13.59 0.41 32.41
N GLU A 453 -13.63 1.59 31.80
CA GLU A 453 -12.44 2.37 31.40
C GLU A 453 -11.61 2.79 32.61
N SER A 454 -12.25 3.29 33.68
CA SER A 454 -11.57 3.71 34.90
C SER A 454 -10.85 2.56 35.59
N LYS A 455 -11.50 1.38 35.66
CA LYS A 455 -10.88 0.16 36.19
C LYS A 455 -9.73 -0.32 35.31
N ARG A 456 -9.86 -0.24 33.99
CA ARG A 456 -8.79 -0.58 33.05
C ARG A 456 -7.61 0.38 33.19
N LEU A 457 -7.86 1.68 33.31
CA LEU A 457 -6.86 2.72 33.53
C LEU A 457 -6.04 2.47 34.81
N ALA A 458 -6.70 2.16 35.92
CA ALA A 458 -6.02 1.84 37.18
C ALA A 458 -5.07 0.63 37.01
N ARG A 459 -5.49 -0.40 36.26
CA ARG A 459 -4.62 -1.56 35.96
C ARG A 459 -3.42 -1.18 35.10
N LEU A 460 -3.60 -0.30 34.12
CA LEU A 460 -2.51 0.17 33.25
C LEU A 460 -1.47 0.99 34.02
N GLN A 461 -1.90 1.80 34.99
CA GLN A 461 -1.00 2.58 35.84
C GLN A 461 0.00 1.73 36.63
N HIS A 462 -0.38 0.51 37.04
CA HIS A 462 0.45 -0.37 37.85
C HIS A 462 1.34 -1.31 37.05
N LYS A 463 1.01 -1.61 35.78
CA LYS A 463 1.63 -2.72 35.06
C LYS A 463 2.80 -2.29 34.17
N GLN A 464 2.63 -1.27 33.31
CA GLN A 464 3.69 -0.71 32.45
C GLN A 464 3.28 0.68 31.92
N ARG A 465 4.21 1.65 31.90
CA ARG A 465 3.96 2.99 31.32
C ARG A 465 4.40 3.13 29.86
N LYS A 466 5.49 2.46 29.49
CA LYS A 466 6.06 2.53 28.13
C LYS A 466 5.09 1.96 27.10
N ASP A 467 5.05 2.55 25.92
CA ASP A 467 4.33 2.09 24.71
C ASP A 467 2.81 1.90 24.91
N THR A 468 2.25 2.55 25.93
CA THR A 468 0.83 2.38 26.30
C THR A 468 -0.09 2.87 25.18
N VAL A 469 0.27 3.96 24.50
CA VAL A 469 -0.51 4.52 23.39
C VAL A 469 -0.64 3.51 22.24
N ILE A 470 0.48 2.90 21.81
CA ILE A 470 0.51 1.92 20.72
C ILE A 470 -0.27 0.66 21.11
N ARG A 471 -0.07 0.16 22.34
CA ARG A 471 -0.81 -1.01 22.84
C ARG A 471 -2.31 -0.81 22.86
N LEU A 472 -2.78 0.40 23.17
CA LEU A 472 -4.21 0.71 23.14
C LEU A 472 -4.72 0.80 21.70
N ALA A 473 -3.94 1.39 20.79
CA ALA A 473 -4.29 1.48 19.38
C ALA A 473 -4.42 0.10 18.72
N GLU A 474 -3.51 -0.84 19.03
CA GLU A 474 -3.47 -2.19 18.43
C GLU A 474 -4.39 -3.22 19.13
N SER A 475 -4.94 -2.88 20.31
CA SER A 475 -5.73 -3.81 21.11
C SER A 475 -7.07 -4.18 20.45
N ASN A 476 -7.40 -5.46 20.49
CA ASN A 476 -8.71 -5.99 20.10
C ASN A 476 -9.78 -5.83 21.19
N HIS A 477 -9.40 -5.36 22.39
CA HIS A 477 -10.30 -5.22 23.52
C HIS A 477 -11.09 -3.90 23.42
N GLY A 478 -12.43 -3.97 23.44
CA GLY A 478 -13.29 -2.80 23.24
C GLY A 478 -13.04 -1.62 24.21
N VAL A 479 -12.69 -1.90 25.48
CA VAL A 479 -12.35 -0.83 26.44
C VAL A 479 -11.03 -0.15 26.10
N ASP A 480 -10.06 -0.88 25.53
CA ASP A 480 -8.78 -0.29 25.12
C ASP A 480 -8.97 0.57 23.87
N ALA A 481 -9.79 0.12 22.91
CA ALA A 481 -10.20 0.92 21.77
C ALA A 481 -10.94 2.20 22.19
N ALA A 482 -11.83 2.12 23.18
CA ALA A 482 -12.50 3.30 23.74
C ALA A 482 -11.49 4.30 24.33
N LEU A 483 -10.51 3.82 25.12
CA LEU A 483 -9.44 4.66 25.67
C LEU A 483 -8.57 5.28 24.58
N TRP A 484 -8.26 4.53 23.51
CA TRP A 484 -7.53 5.04 22.34
C TRP A 484 -8.28 6.21 21.68
N PHE A 485 -9.56 6.07 21.40
CA PHE A 485 -10.35 7.15 20.79
C PHE A 485 -10.57 8.34 21.74
N LYS A 486 -10.50 8.15 23.06
CA LYS A 486 -10.54 9.26 24.03
C LYS A 486 -9.30 10.15 23.99
N ILE A 487 -8.13 9.62 23.65
CA ILE A 487 -6.87 10.39 23.55
C ILE A 487 -6.51 10.76 22.11
N PHE A 488 -7.35 10.36 21.15
CA PHE A 488 -7.02 10.42 19.73
C PHE A 488 -6.70 11.83 19.25
N GLU A 489 -7.45 12.83 19.72
CA GLU A 489 -7.27 14.24 19.32
C GLU A 489 -5.93 14.79 19.80
N GLU A 490 -5.53 14.49 21.03
CA GLU A 490 -4.23 14.88 21.58
C GLU A 490 -3.07 14.20 20.85
N VAL A 491 -3.24 12.91 20.51
CA VAL A 491 -2.26 12.17 19.71
C VAL A 491 -2.15 12.78 18.32
N LEU A 492 -3.28 13.05 17.66
CA LEU A 492 -3.32 13.66 16.33
C LEU A 492 -2.65 15.04 16.33
N GLU A 493 -2.90 15.88 17.34
CA GLU A 493 -2.24 17.19 17.48
C GLU A 493 -0.71 17.06 17.55
N LYS A 494 -0.20 16.11 18.35
CA LYS A 494 1.24 15.85 18.44
C LYS A 494 1.83 15.34 17.13
N LEU A 495 1.14 14.44 16.44
CA LEU A 495 1.59 13.91 15.16
C LEU A 495 1.58 14.98 14.06
N VAL A 496 0.57 15.86 14.01
CA VAL A 496 0.52 16.99 13.07
C VAL A 496 1.72 17.93 13.27
N ALA A 497 2.15 18.14 14.52
CA ALA A 497 3.27 19.00 14.84
C ALA A 497 4.65 18.36 14.57
N GLN A 498 4.80 17.05 14.83
CA GLN A 498 6.10 16.37 14.80
C GLN A 498 6.38 15.59 13.51
N CYS A 499 5.34 15.10 12.82
CA CYS A 499 5.45 14.22 11.65
C CYS A 499 4.68 14.77 10.42
N PRO A 500 5.01 15.99 9.92
CA PRO A 500 4.21 16.66 8.90
C PRO A 500 4.16 15.91 7.55
N MET A 501 5.21 15.17 7.18
CA MET A 501 5.26 14.45 5.89
C MET A 501 4.29 13.27 5.87
N ALA A 502 4.35 12.40 6.88
CA ALA A 502 3.44 11.27 6.99
C ALA A 502 1.97 11.73 7.19
N ILE A 503 1.75 12.81 7.96
CA ILE A 503 0.43 13.45 8.08
C ILE A 503 -0.09 13.96 6.74
N ALA A 504 0.77 14.51 5.87
CA ALA A 504 0.34 14.99 4.56
C ALA A 504 -0.23 13.86 3.67
N VAL A 505 0.37 12.67 3.74
CA VAL A 505 -0.12 11.46 3.04
C VAL A 505 -1.43 10.96 3.66
N ALA A 506 -1.48 10.79 4.99
CA ALA A 506 -2.69 10.34 5.69
C ALA A 506 -3.88 11.29 5.50
N ARG A 507 -3.63 12.60 5.46
CA ARG A 507 -4.61 13.63 5.11
C ARG A 507 -5.12 13.45 3.69
N SER A 508 -4.23 13.20 2.73
CA SER A 508 -4.61 12.98 1.32
C SER A 508 -5.60 11.82 1.20
N HIS A 509 -5.29 10.68 1.84
CA HIS A 509 -6.15 9.50 1.85
C HIS A 509 -7.47 9.73 2.58
N SER A 510 -7.45 10.46 3.70
CA SER A 510 -8.67 10.84 4.41
C SER A 510 -9.60 11.70 3.55
N CYS A 511 -9.05 12.69 2.82
CA CYS A 511 -9.83 13.50 1.88
C CYS A 511 -10.42 12.67 0.73
N ILE A 512 -9.68 11.69 0.20
CA ILE A 512 -10.18 10.77 -0.83
C ILE A 512 -11.38 9.98 -0.28
N ARG A 513 -11.27 9.45 0.95
CA ARG A 513 -12.36 8.70 1.60
C ARG A 513 -13.61 9.53 1.86
N LEU A 514 -13.44 10.79 2.26
CA LEU A 514 -14.59 11.71 2.43
C LEU A 514 -15.40 11.85 1.13
N VAL A 515 -14.74 11.89 -0.04
CA VAL A 515 -15.46 11.94 -1.34
C VAL A 515 -16.08 10.61 -1.71
N GLN A 516 -15.31 9.52 -1.58
CA GLN A 516 -15.78 8.19 -1.99
C GLN A 516 -17.03 7.75 -1.20
N LEU A 517 -17.12 8.14 0.07
CA LEU A 517 -18.20 7.75 0.98
C LEU A 517 -19.35 8.76 1.04
N TYR A 518 -19.18 9.96 0.47
CA TYR A 518 -20.16 11.06 0.56
C TYR A 518 -21.57 10.65 0.14
N ASN A 519 -21.72 9.97 -1.00
CA ASN A 519 -23.03 9.57 -1.52
C ASN A 519 -23.77 8.62 -0.56
N GLN A 520 -23.05 7.71 0.10
CA GLN A 520 -23.64 6.81 1.10
C GLN A 520 -24.03 7.56 2.37
N VAL A 521 -23.23 8.54 2.81
CA VAL A 521 -23.55 9.40 3.95
C VAL A 521 -24.79 10.27 3.67
N VAL A 522 -24.90 10.83 2.46
CA VAL A 522 -26.09 11.59 2.03
C VAL A 522 -27.33 10.67 2.03
N ALA A 523 -27.22 9.45 1.53
CA ALA A 523 -28.32 8.49 1.56
C ALA A 523 -28.76 8.18 3.00
N LEU A 524 -27.81 7.95 3.92
CA LEU A 524 -28.08 7.77 5.36
C LEU A 524 -28.70 9.01 6.02
N SER A 525 -28.38 10.21 5.53
CA SER A 525 -28.95 11.46 6.03
C SER A 525 -30.42 11.64 5.66
N SER A 526 -30.86 11.02 4.55
CA SER A 526 -32.21 11.10 3.99
C SER A 526 -33.11 9.97 4.49
N SER A 527 -32.53 8.78 4.71
CA SER A 527 -33.22 7.63 5.28
C SER A 527 -33.32 7.78 6.80
N GLY A 528 -34.40 8.40 7.28
CA GLY A 528 -34.73 8.54 8.71
C GLY A 528 -34.98 7.23 9.47
N THR A 529 -34.72 6.07 8.87
CA THR A 529 -34.87 4.75 9.47
C THR A 529 -33.56 3.99 9.38
N SER A 530 -33.11 3.52 10.53
CA SER A 530 -31.87 2.79 10.79
C SER A 530 -31.64 1.63 9.82
N SER A 531 -30.81 1.86 8.80
CA SER A 531 -29.91 0.80 8.33
C SER A 531 -29.12 0.31 9.56
N GLY A 532 -28.98 -1.00 9.71
CA GLY A 532 -28.42 -1.66 10.91
C GLY A 532 -26.96 -1.28 11.24
N GLY A 533 -26.24 -2.16 11.94
CA GLY A 533 -24.88 -1.90 12.45
C GLY A 533 -23.89 -1.29 11.42
N THR A 534 -24.08 -1.54 10.13
CA THR A 534 -23.29 -0.99 9.01
C THR A 534 -23.39 0.53 8.89
N GLY A 535 -24.57 1.13 9.12
CA GLY A 535 -24.74 2.59 9.06
C GLY A 535 -23.96 3.33 10.15
N ASN A 536 -23.85 2.74 11.35
CA ASN A 536 -23.05 3.35 12.41
C ASN A 536 -21.55 3.28 12.10
N SER A 537 -21.05 2.17 11.55
CA SER A 537 -19.63 2.02 11.20
C SER A 537 -19.20 3.07 10.16
N LEU A 538 -20.02 3.29 9.12
CA LEU A 538 -19.80 4.34 8.13
C LEU A 538 -19.74 5.74 8.75
N ILE A 539 -20.66 6.06 9.68
CA ILE A 539 -20.65 7.37 10.37
C ILE A 539 -19.36 7.56 11.16
N TRP A 540 -18.89 6.52 11.87
CA TRP A 540 -17.65 6.56 12.64
C TRP A 540 -16.41 6.75 11.77
N ASP A 541 -16.29 5.98 10.69
CA ASP A 541 -15.17 6.12 9.75
C ASP A 541 -15.17 7.51 9.09
N TYR A 542 -16.34 8.01 8.69
CA TYR A 542 -16.46 9.34 8.10
C TYR A 542 -16.06 10.46 9.08
N MET A 543 -16.47 10.36 10.34
CA MET A 543 -16.06 11.29 11.40
C MET A 543 -14.55 11.30 11.59
N LEU A 544 -13.94 10.12 11.63
CA LEU A 544 -12.50 9.98 11.81
C LEU A 544 -11.72 10.59 10.64
N PHE A 545 -12.11 10.32 9.39
CA PHE A 545 -11.51 10.96 8.22
C PHE A 545 -11.66 12.48 8.28
N LEU A 546 -12.81 12.97 8.76
CA LEU A 546 -13.05 14.40 8.93
C LEU A 546 -12.15 15.01 10.01
N LYS A 547 -11.94 14.35 11.16
CA LYS A 547 -11.00 14.79 12.20
C LYS A 547 -9.59 14.94 11.65
N VAL A 548 -9.09 13.91 10.95
CA VAL A 548 -7.76 13.92 10.33
C VAL A 548 -7.63 15.06 9.33
N SER A 549 -8.61 15.23 8.43
CA SER A 549 -8.62 16.31 7.45
C SER A 549 -8.68 17.70 8.10
N CYS A 550 -9.54 17.91 9.10
CA CYS A 550 -9.68 19.21 9.77
C CYS A 550 -8.45 19.61 10.58
N ALA A 551 -7.78 18.66 11.23
CA ALA A 551 -6.59 18.93 12.03
C ALA A 551 -5.35 19.24 11.17
N SER A 552 -5.27 18.68 9.96
CA SER A 552 -4.06 18.69 9.14
C SER A 552 -4.12 19.54 7.87
N LEU A 553 -5.30 19.98 7.42
CA LEU A 553 -5.41 20.83 6.25
C LEU A 553 -4.79 22.22 6.50
N THR A 554 -4.01 22.67 5.52
CA THR A 554 -3.45 24.02 5.46
C THR A 554 -4.28 24.89 4.53
N SER A 555 -4.39 26.19 4.80
CA SER A 555 -5.10 27.12 3.92
C SER A 555 -4.44 27.20 2.55
N THR A 556 -5.06 26.59 1.53
CA THR A 556 -4.73 26.86 0.13
C THR A 556 -5.95 27.49 -0.52
N SER A 557 -5.80 28.74 -0.95
CA SER A 557 -6.84 29.54 -1.60
C SER A 557 -7.39 28.85 -2.85
N GLN A 558 -8.71 28.63 -2.86
CA GLN A 558 -9.60 28.44 -4.01
C GLN A 558 -9.00 27.76 -5.27
N GLN A 559 -8.99 26.43 -5.30
CA GLN A 559 -9.11 25.68 -6.57
C GLN A 559 -10.55 25.16 -6.66
N ARG A 560 -11.32 25.67 -7.63
CA ARG A 560 -12.71 25.26 -7.85
C ARG A 560 -12.76 23.77 -8.22
N VAL A 561 -13.24 22.94 -7.30
CA VAL A 561 -13.66 21.55 -7.59
C VAL A 561 -15.05 21.59 -8.21
N HIS A 562 -15.22 20.94 -9.35
CA HIS A 562 -16.55 20.74 -9.94
C HIS A 562 -17.25 19.61 -9.15
N ILE A 563 -18.08 20.00 -8.17
CA ILE A 563 -18.97 19.08 -7.46
C ILE A 563 -20.03 18.61 -8.48
N PRO A 564 -20.37 17.32 -8.59
CA PRO A 564 -21.52 16.88 -9.39
C PRO A 564 -22.78 17.44 -8.75
N THR A 565 -23.27 18.57 -9.28
CA THR A 565 -24.58 19.11 -8.92
C THR A 565 -25.63 18.14 -9.45
N ILE A 566 -26.32 17.43 -8.57
CA ILE A 566 -27.51 16.67 -8.92
C ILE A 566 -28.56 17.70 -9.33
N GLN A 567 -28.79 17.85 -10.64
CA GLN A 567 -29.99 18.49 -11.13
C GLN A 567 -31.17 17.65 -10.68
N SER A 568 -31.98 18.21 -9.78
CA SER A 568 -33.31 17.71 -9.49
C SER A 568 -34.09 17.62 -10.80
N ASN A 569 -34.55 16.42 -11.15
CA ASN A 569 -35.49 16.21 -12.24
C ASN A 569 -36.79 16.99 -11.97
N THR A 570 -36.89 18.18 -12.56
CA THR A 570 -38.16 18.86 -12.78
C THR A 570 -38.25 19.23 -14.26
N LEU A 571 -39.37 18.83 -14.84
CA LEU A 571 -39.72 18.78 -16.26
C LEU A 571 -39.68 20.16 -16.97
N SER A 572 -39.15 20.17 -18.22
CA SER A 572 -39.49 21.06 -19.37
C SER A 572 -38.61 22.32 -19.64
N PRO A 573 -38.63 22.91 -20.86
CA PRO A 573 -37.60 22.65 -21.89
C PRO A 573 -36.92 23.92 -22.46
N SER A 574 -35.87 23.68 -23.25
CA SER A 574 -35.29 24.56 -24.28
C SER A 574 -34.66 25.90 -23.85
N THR A 575 -33.34 26.02 -24.01
CA THR A 575 -32.72 26.81 -25.09
C THR A 575 -31.18 26.75 -25.05
N VAL A 576 -30.63 26.50 -26.23
CA VAL A 576 -29.22 26.61 -26.65
C VAL A 576 -28.72 28.03 -26.39
N TYR A 577 -27.54 28.23 -25.79
CA TYR A 577 -26.51 29.22 -26.19
C TYR A 577 -25.23 29.09 -25.35
N SER A 578 -24.10 29.16 -26.04
CA SER A 578 -22.70 29.27 -25.57
C SER A 578 -22.10 30.45 -26.37
N PRO A 579 -20.86 30.95 -26.14
CA PRO A 579 -20.14 31.39 -24.94
C PRO A 579 -19.61 32.86 -25.09
N LEU A 580 -18.71 33.30 -24.18
CA LEU A 580 -17.58 34.27 -24.38
C LEU A 580 -17.63 35.61 -23.59
N SER A 581 -16.62 35.83 -22.74
CA SER A 581 -15.97 37.15 -22.62
C SER A 581 -14.48 37.01 -22.28
N LYS A 582 -13.64 37.70 -23.07
CA LYS A 582 -12.18 37.78 -23.00
C LYS A 582 -11.76 38.88 -22.02
N THR A 583 -10.69 38.68 -21.27
CA THR A 583 -9.79 39.78 -20.84
C THR A 583 -8.33 39.31 -20.84
N HIS A 584 -7.45 40.14 -21.41
CA HIS A 584 -6.02 39.91 -21.65
C HIS A 584 -5.16 40.22 -20.41
N GLY A 585 -4.11 39.42 -20.16
CA GLY A 585 -3.03 39.70 -19.21
C GLY A 585 -1.81 38.77 -19.41
N ARG A 586 -0.59 39.30 -19.30
CA ARG A 586 0.70 38.78 -19.83
C ARG A 586 1.11 37.35 -19.42
N LYS A 587 1.73 36.65 -20.39
CA LYS A 587 2.32 35.30 -20.29
C LYS A 587 3.46 35.22 -19.26
N LYS A 588 3.25 34.49 -18.16
CA LYS A 588 4.27 33.65 -17.52
C LYS A 588 3.92 32.20 -17.84
N SER A 589 4.92 31.40 -18.21
CA SER A 589 4.77 29.98 -18.51
C SER A 589 4.27 29.23 -17.28
N GLN A 590 2.96 29.00 -17.21
CA GLN A 590 2.36 27.99 -16.33
C GLN A 590 2.03 26.80 -17.21
N GLN A 591 2.58 25.64 -16.85
CA GLN A 591 2.23 24.36 -17.44
C GLN A 591 0.71 24.18 -17.32
N LEU A 592 0.03 24.05 -18.47
CA LEU A 592 -1.40 23.79 -18.57
C LEU A 592 -1.69 22.40 -18.00
N PHE A 593 -2.07 22.35 -16.72
CA PHE A 593 -2.73 21.18 -16.13
C PHE A 593 -4.12 21.05 -16.76
N THR A 594 -4.33 19.98 -17.52
CA THR A 594 -5.62 19.62 -18.11
C THR A 594 -6.63 19.21 -17.03
N VAL A 595 -7.88 19.61 -17.24
CA VAL A 595 -9.05 19.69 -16.32
C VAL A 595 -9.56 18.33 -15.76
N GLN A 596 -8.77 17.24 -15.76
CA GLN A 596 -9.18 15.91 -15.29
C GLN A 596 -8.48 15.41 -14.00
N HIS A 597 -7.69 16.26 -13.34
CA HIS A 597 -7.00 15.94 -12.10
C HIS A 597 -7.25 17.05 -11.08
N GLN A 598 -8.29 16.91 -10.26
CA GLN A 598 -8.50 17.84 -9.14
C GLN A 598 -8.42 17.05 -7.84
N LYS A 599 -7.21 17.03 -7.27
CA LYS A 599 -7.00 16.81 -5.84
C LYS A 599 -8.03 17.65 -5.06
N ILE A 600 -8.62 17.12 -4.00
CA ILE A 600 -9.18 18.00 -2.98
C ILE A 600 -7.99 18.65 -2.27
N THR A 601 -7.53 19.76 -2.83
CA THR A 601 -6.51 20.60 -2.24
C THR A 601 -7.12 21.63 -1.28
N SER A 602 -8.43 21.91 -1.39
CA SER A 602 -9.05 23.02 -0.67
C SER A 602 -10.00 22.57 0.46
N ALA A 603 -9.77 23.12 1.65
CA ALA A 603 -10.67 22.98 2.81
C ALA A 603 -12.12 23.39 2.47
N MET A 604 -12.29 24.42 1.64
CA MET A 604 -13.59 24.89 1.15
C MET A 604 -14.40 23.80 0.43
N SER A 605 -13.75 22.90 -0.30
CA SER A 605 -14.44 21.80 -0.98
C SER A 605 -15.00 20.78 0.01
N ILE A 606 -14.27 20.49 1.09
CA ILE A 606 -14.75 19.60 2.15
C ILE A 606 -15.90 20.25 2.90
N PHE A 607 -15.79 21.53 3.26
CA PHE A 607 -16.86 22.23 3.97
C PHE A 607 -18.14 22.32 3.14
N LYS A 608 -18.05 22.50 1.81
CA LYS A 608 -19.22 22.44 0.92
C LYS A 608 -19.93 21.10 0.91
N MET A 609 -19.24 20.01 1.20
CA MET A 609 -19.85 18.68 1.34
C MET A 609 -20.41 18.47 2.75
N VAL A 610 -19.67 18.88 3.77
CA VAL A 610 -19.99 18.56 5.18
C VAL A 610 -21.03 19.51 5.79
N VAL A 611 -20.93 20.82 5.55
CA VAL A 611 -21.81 21.83 6.17
C VAL A 611 -23.29 21.59 5.85
N PRO A 612 -23.69 21.25 4.60
CA PRO A 612 -25.09 20.93 4.31
C PRO A 612 -25.62 19.69 5.07
N LEU A 613 -24.76 18.76 5.46
CA LEU A 613 -25.16 17.55 6.19
C LEU A 613 -25.47 17.83 7.67
N LEU A 614 -25.10 19.00 8.21
CA LEU A 614 -25.38 19.37 9.60
C LEU A 614 -26.88 19.56 9.88
N THR A 615 -27.71 19.73 8.86
CA THR A 615 -29.18 19.81 8.98
C THR A 615 -29.89 18.46 8.91
N THR A 616 -29.15 17.35 8.88
CA THR A 616 -29.76 16.03 8.84
C THR A 616 -30.63 15.75 10.07
N ALA A 617 -31.73 15.01 9.86
CA ALA A 617 -32.58 14.51 10.96
C ALA A 617 -31.89 13.40 11.77
N ASN A 618 -30.85 12.76 11.23
CA ASN A 618 -30.11 11.71 11.92
C ASN A 618 -29.15 12.29 12.98
N GLY A 619 -29.59 12.30 14.24
CA GLY A 619 -28.82 12.84 15.36
C GLY A 619 -27.41 12.25 15.50
N LYS A 620 -27.23 10.94 15.27
CA LYS A 620 -25.91 10.30 15.36
C LYS A 620 -24.95 10.81 14.29
N LEU A 621 -25.42 10.95 13.06
CA LEU A 621 -24.62 11.50 11.97
C LEU A 621 -24.27 12.97 12.26
N LYS A 622 -25.26 13.76 12.71
CA LYS A 622 -25.04 15.15 13.09
C LYS A 622 -23.98 15.29 14.19
N ASP A 623 -24.09 14.52 15.28
CA ASP A 623 -23.14 14.56 16.39
C ASP A 623 -21.72 14.19 15.93
N ALA A 624 -21.60 13.16 15.08
CA ALA A 624 -20.34 12.72 14.51
C ALA A 624 -19.72 13.78 13.56
N LEU A 625 -20.52 14.49 12.78
CA LEU A 625 -20.05 15.60 11.93
C LEU A 625 -19.56 16.79 12.78
N VAL A 626 -20.29 17.13 13.84
CA VAL A 626 -19.89 18.18 14.79
C VAL A 626 -18.59 17.80 15.49
N GLU A 627 -18.45 16.54 15.92
CA GLU A 627 -17.22 16.03 16.53
C GLU A 627 -16.05 16.00 15.53
N GLY A 628 -16.30 15.70 14.24
CA GLY A 628 -15.28 15.80 13.21
C GLY A 628 -14.81 17.24 12.96
N LEU A 629 -15.74 18.19 12.93
CA LEU A 629 -15.48 19.63 12.77
C LEU A 629 -14.91 20.30 14.03
N SER A 630 -14.90 19.65 15.19
CA SER A 630 -14.30 20.24 16.41
C SER A 630 -12.77 20.34 16.29
N CYS A 631 -12.17 19.49 15.46
CA CYS A 631 -10.72 19.38 15.26
C CYS A 631 -10.17 20.39 14.22
N LEU A 632 -10.84 21.53 14.01
CA LEU A 632 -10.44 22.52 13.00
C LEU A 632 -9.10 23.17 13.33
N ASN A 633 -8.17 23.08 12.39
CA ASN A 633 -6.93 23.83 12.43
C ASN A 633 -7.19 25.35 12.28
N ILE A 634 -6.46 26.18 13.03
CA ILE A 634 -6.54 27.65 12.96
C ILE A 634 -6.40 28.16 11.51
N ASN A 635 -5.61 27.48 10.68
CA ASN A 635 -5.36 27.88 9.30
C ASN A 635 -6.61 27.80 8.41
N ILE A 636 -7.56 26.91 8.69
CA ILE A 636 -8.75 26.70 7.85
C ILE A 636 -10.02 27.27 8.48
N PHE A 637 -9.91 27.88 9.66
CA PHE A 637 -11.04 28.43 10.41
C PHE A 637 -11.76 29.55 9.65
N GLU A 638 -11.02 30.45 9.00
CA GLU A 638 -11.61 31.50 8.16
C GLU A 638 -12.41 30.90 6.99
N SER A 639 -11.84 29.91 6.30
CA SER A 639 -12.54 29.19 5.22
C SER A 639 -13.79 28.45 5.71
N PHE A 640 -13.80 28.00 6.97
CA PHE A 640 -14.98 27.41 7.59
C PHE A 640 -16.07 28.46 7.83
N LEU A 641 -15.72 29.62 8.42
CA LEU A 641 -16.66 30.70 8.65
C LEU A 641 -17.33 31.16 7.35
N GLU A 642 -16.55 31.37 6.28
CA GLU A 642 -17.06 31.71 4.95
C GLU A 642 -18.03 30.66 4.39
N SER A 643 -17.81 29.37 4.71
CA SER A 643 -18.65 28.26 4.24
C SER A 643 -19.97 28.15 5.00
N VAL A 644 -19.96 28.52 6.28
CA VAL A 644 -21.09 28.38 7.20
C VAL A 644 -22.01 29.59 7.15
N GLU A 645 -21.48 30.80 6.93
CA GLU A 645 -22.25 32.05 6.89
C GLU A 645 -23.50 31.98 5.98
N PRO A 646 -23.44 31.50 4.73
CA PRO A 646 -24.63 31.37 3.87
C PRO A 646 -25.67 30.36 4.37
N MET A 647 -25.25 29.40 5.20
CA MET A 647 -26.12 28.36 5.75
C MET A 647 -26.76 28.81 7.06
N MET A 648 -26.04 29.57 7.89
CA MET A 648 -26.57 30.18 9.10
C MET A 648 -27.76 31.08 8.82
N ASP A 649 -27.72 31.85 7.73
CA ASP A 649 -28.86 32.67 7.34
C ASP A 649 -30.08 31.82 6.99
N LYS A 650 -29.89 30.66 6.34
CA LYS A 650 -30.99 29.70 6.08
C LYS A 650 -31.53 29.08 7.37
N TRP A 651 -30.66 28.68 8.30
CA TRP A 651 -31.07 28.10 9.59
C TRP A 651 -31.91 29.07 10.43
N LYS A 652 -31.57 30.37 10.42
CA LYS A 652 -32.35 31.40 11.11
C LYS A 652 -33.77 31.52 10.55
N PHE A 653 -33.97 31.33 9.25
CA PHE A 653 -35.31 31.36 8.63
C PHE A 653 -36.16 30.14 8.98
N GLU A 654 -35.55 28.95 9.10
CA GLU A 654 -36.26 27.71 9.51
C GLU A 654 -36.74 27.79 10.97
N ILE A 655 -35.91 28.32 11.89
CA ILE A 655 -36.27 28.51 13.30
C ILE A 655 -37.40 29.54 13.51
N LEU A 656 -37.62 30.44 12.56
CA LEU A 656 -38.69 31.44 12.62
C LEU A 656 -40.02 30.96 12.01
N GLN A 657 -40.05 29.77 11.38
CA GLN A 657 -41.24 29.17 10.79
C GLN A 657 -41.83 28.02 11.62
N ASP A 658 -41.05 27.42 12.52
CA ASP A 658 -41.53 26.55 13.61
C ASP A 658 -41.90 27.37 14.86
#